data_AF-A0A7J7F1H3-F1
#
_entry.id   AF-A0A7J7F1H3-F1
#
_cell.length_a   1.000
_cell.length_b   1.000
_cell.length_c   1.000
_cell.angle_alpha   90.00
_cell.angle_beta   90.00
_cell.angle_gamma   90.00
#
_symmetry.space_group_name_H-M   'P 1'
#
loop_
_entity.id
_entity.type
_entity.pdbx_description
1 polymer ?
#
loop_
_entity_poly.entity_id
_entity_poly.type
_entity_poly.pdbx_seq_one_letter_code
_entity_poly.pdbx_strand_id
1 'polypeptide(L)'
;MSAVFPLHLWPLSPGLCLAVPEQTVRWCTVSNHEARKCSSFHNYMKSVLPVGPHITCVQRASCLECIKAIAAKEADAVTVDGGLVFEAGLAPYNLKPIVAEFYWSEDGPQTHYYVVAVVRRGSDFQLNQLQGKKSCHTGLRCSAGWKIPMGMLLPSDPVEEAVAKFFSSSCVPCTDGKEFPSLCQLCAGKGTDKCACSNQEPYFGYSGAFKCLQYVGDVAFMRHLTVFENLPYKADREAYELLCWDNTRRPLDKYKDCYVARVPSHAVVARSMDGKEDLIWELLNQAQESVGNNKSAEFQLFGSPHGEDLLFTDTARGFVRVPPKTDAKLYLGYENLAAIQHLRRGEEDPQRVLWCAVGHHERAKCDEWSAVSGGALWCTTEETTEDCMAAILKGEADAMSLDGGFIYTAGKCGLVPVLAENYSYYIVAVVKKSDADLTWNSLRGKKSCHTAVGTSAGWNIPMGLIYNQTGSCKPGECVLGGGTAAPSLSLCLCLFKAVPLGLIRIPVSVLCAAVAAMQPTCVPPTATSDTTAPVGRSGECLVEKGDVAFLKHPTVLQNTDGKNPEAWAKDLKKEDFQLLCLDGTRKPVTEAQSCHLARVPNHAVVSRKDNANFVRRMLFNQQELFGRNGFEYRMFQLFKSSTKDLLFSDDTECLANLQDKTTYQKYLGPEYLMAVANVKPCLSSDEENRKKGKCRTSGCLHIPWKLKTDESGQPQRCSEPANMVGPHSHFSKASLNVLRFLGGENFLYTRIVLLKLISIKLYLFLELYKASSTSLPIL
;
A
#
# COMPACT_ATOMS: atom_id res chain seq x y z
N MET A 1 0.89 55.66 69.36
CA MET A 1 2.32 55.39 69.07
C MET A 1 2.60 53.93 69.42
N SER A 2 3.33 53.26 68.51
CA SER A 2 3.85 51.89 68.57
C SER A 2 3.07 50.77 67.85
N ALA A 3 3.88 50.00 67.12
CA ALA A 3 3.69 48.69 66.48
C ALA A 3 3.36 48.65 64.97
N VAL A 4 4.42 48.37 64.22
CA VAL A 4 4.53 48.02 62.80
C VAL A 4 4.00 46.59 62.56
N PHE A 5 3.21 46.38 61.50
CA PHE A 5 2.92 45.06 60.91
C PHE A 5 3.39 45.05 59.44
N PRO A 6 4.13 44.02 58.97
CA PRO A 6 4.62 43.94 57.60
C PRO A 6 3.53 43.41 56.64
N LEU A 7 3.42 44.07 55.49
CA LEU A 7 2.57 43.66 54.36
C LEU A 7 3.16 42.41 53.68
N HIS A 8 2.39 41.32 53.69
CA HIS A 8 2.61 40.15 52.85
C HIS A 8 2.28 40.49 51.38
N LEU A 9 3.27 40.33 50.51
CA LEU A 9 3.12 40.26 49.06
C LEU A 9 2.45 38.92 48.69
N TRP A 10 1.29 38.96 48.03
CA TRP A 10 0.77 37.84 47.24
C TRP A 10 1.31 37.96 45.81
N PRO A 11 1.96 36.93 45.24
CA PRO A 11 2.35 36.95 43.84
C PRO A 11 1.13 36.69 42.95
N LEU A 12 0.85 37.64 42.06
CA LEU A 12 0.00 37.44 40.89
C LEU A 12 0.55 36.27 40.08
N SER A 13 -0.24 35.21 39.97
CA SER A 13 0.02 34.12 39.03
C SER A 13 -0.04 34.67 37.60
N PRO A 14 0.98 34.45 36.75
CA PRO A 14 0.85 34.77 35.34
C PRO A 14 -0.14 33.78 34.73
N GLY A 15 -1.32 34.26 34.37
CA GLY A 15 -2.27 33.48 33.59
C GLY A 15 -1.61 33.03 32.29
N LEU A 16 -1.48 31.72 32.11
CA LEU A 16 -1.24 31.15 30.79
C LEU A 16 -2.40 31.59 29.89
N CYS A 17 -2.16 32.59 29.04
CA CYS A 17 -2.95 32.73 27.82
C CYS A 17 -2.70 31.46 27.01
N LEU A 18 -3.66 30.52 27.05
CA LEU A 18 -3.79 29.55 25.99
C LEU A 18 -4.08 30.37 24.72
N ALA A 19 -3.04 30.65 23.93
CA ALA A 19 -3.21 31.23 22.61
C ALA A 19 -4.19 30.35 21.85
N VAL A 20 -5.37 30.89 21.51
CA VAL A 20 -6.33 30.22 20.65
C VAL A 20 -5.57 29.90 19.36
N PRO A 21 -5.47 28.63 18.94
CA PRO A 21 -4.73 28.29 17.73
C PRO A 21 -5.29 29.11 16.57
N GLU A 22 -4.39 29.75 15.82
CA GLU A 22 -4.74 30.61 14.69
C GLU A 22 -5.54 29.78 13.68
N GLN A 23 -6.86 30.01 13.61
CA GLN A 23 -7.79 29.28 12.74
C GLN A 23 -7.68 29.72 11.27
N THR A 24 -6.53 30.25 10.85
CA THR A 24 -6.32 30.78 9.52
C THR A 24 -5.47 29.84 8.68
N VAL A 25 -5.95 29.50 7.49
CA VAL A 25 -5.26 28.73 6.45
C VAL A 25 -4.77 29.69 5.35
N ARG A 26 -3.46 29.79 5.15
CA ARG A 26 -2.88 30.57 4.05
C ARG A 26 -2.84 29.74 2.77
N TRP A 27 -3.75 30.00 1.86
CA TRP A 27 -3.85 29.34 0.57
C TRP A 27 -2.94 29.99 -0.47
N CYS A 28 -2.07 29.21 -1.10
CA CYS A 28 -1.20 29.72 -2.14
C CYS A 28 -1.91 29.74 -3.50
N THR A 29 -1.69 30.82 -4.26
CA THR A 29 -2.25 31.04 -5.60
C THR A 29 -1.15 31.38 -6.57
N VAL A 30 -1.28 30.97 -7.83
CA VAL A 30 -0.24 31.08 -8.86
C VAL A 30 -0.56 32.10 -9.95
N SER A 31 -1.73 32.73 -9.91
CA SER A 31 -2.12 33.77 -10.87
C SER A 31 -2.99 34.86 -10.25
N ASN A 32 -3.08 36.01 -10.94
CA ASN A 32 -3.96 37.11 -10.52
C ASN A 32 -5.43 36.71 -10.50
N HIS A 33 -5.86 35.89 -11.47
CA HIS A 33 -7.25 35.40 -11.54
C HIS A 33 -7.57 34.46 -10.37
N GLU A 34 -6.62 33.60 -10.02
CA GLU A 34 -6.74 32.70 -8.88
C GLU A 34 -6.70 33.43 -7.53
N ALA A 35 -5.83 34.44 -7.37
CA ALA A 35 -5.79 35.30 -6.20
C ALA A 35 -7.12 36.06 -5.98
N ARG A 36 -7.76 36.51 -7.07
CA ARG A 36 -9.11 37.11 -7.01
C ARG A 36 -10.16 36.09 -6.58
N LYS A 37 -10.17 34.89 -7.17
CA LYS A 37 -11.10 33.81 -6.77
C LYS A 37 -10.90 33.43 -5.30
N CYS A 38 -9.65 33.36 -4.83
CA CYS A 38 -9.33 33.10 -3.42
C CYS A 38 -9.87 34.22 -2.51
N SER A 39 -9.74 35.48 -2.92
CA SER A 39 -10.29 36.61 -2.15
C SER A 39 -11.82 36.55 -2.06
N SER A 40 -12.49 36.17 -3.15
CA SER A 40 -13.93 35.90 -3.14
C SER A 40 -14.29 34.74 -2.22
N PHE A 41 -13.49 33.67 -2.23
CA PHE A 41 -13.67 32.52 -1.34
C PHE A 41 -13.50 32.90 0.13
N HIS A 42 -12.51 33.74 0.47
CA HIS A 42 -12.33 34.31 1.80
C HIS A 42 -13.58 35.04 2.28
N ASN A 43 -14.07 35.99 1.49
CA ASN A 43 -15.23 36.80 1.85
C ASN A 43 -16.48 35.93 2.02
N TYR A 44 -16.67 34.95 1.15
CA TYR A 44 -17.79 34.01 1.24
C TYR A 44 -17.74 33.17 2.52
N MET A 45 -16.60 32.53 2.81
CA MET A 45 -16.46 31.69 4.01
C MET A 45 -16.63 32.49 5.29
N LYS A 46 -16.15 33.74 5.32
CA LYS A 46 -16.37 34.65 6.45
C LYS A 46 -17.85 34.95 6.70
N SER A 47 -18.68 34.97 5.64
CA SER A 47 -20.12 35.21 5.75
C SER A 47 -20.90 33.99 6.21
N VAL A 48 -20.52 32.79 5.76
CA VAL A 48 -21.19 31.52 6.07
C VAL A 48 -20.74 30.96 7.42
N LEU A 49 -19.48 31.17 7.79
CA LEU A 49 -18.88 30.73 9.04
C LEU A 49 -18.22 31.91 9.77
N PRO A 50 -19.00 32.65 10.58
CA PRO A 50 -18.47 33.73 11.42
C PRO A 50 -17.49 33.22 12.48
N VAL A 51 -17.65 31.96 12.91
CA VAL A 51 -16.78 31.25 13.84
C VAL A 51 -16.37 29.94 13.17
N GLY A 52 -15.11 29.81 12.79
CA GLY A 52 -14.58 28.65 12.10
C GLY A 52 -13.26 28.93 11.38
N PRO A 53 -12.77 27.97 10.57
CA PRO A 53 -11.54 28.16 9.81
C PRO A 53 -11.70 29.28 8.77
N HIS A 54 -10.77 30.22 8.78
CA HIS A 54 -10.66 31.28 7.79
C HIS A 54 -9.57 30.96 6.76
N ILE A 55 -9.74 31.43 5.54
CA ILE A 55 -8.75 31.31 4.47
C ILE A 55 -8.11 32.67 4.18
N THR A 56 -6.80 32.77 3.97
CA THR A 56 -6.13 33.97 3.44
C THR A 56 -5.33 33.59 2.21
N CYS A 57 -5.08 34.56 1.32
CA CYS A 57 -4.51 34.28 0.01
C CYS A 57 -3.07 34.77 -0.08
N VAL A 58 -2.16 33.89 -0.48
CA VAL A 58 -0.74 34.20 -0.72
C VAL A 58 -0.45 33.96 -2.20
N GLN A 59 -0.04 35.00 -2.92
CA GLN A 59 0.27 34.85 -4.35
C GLN A 59 1.76 34.55 -4.57
N ARG A 60 2.05 33.64 -5.49
CA ARG A 60 3.37 33.28 -5.99
C ARG A 60 3.36 33.18 -7.51
N ALA A 61 4.53 33.04 -8.11
CA ALA A 61 4.67 33.02 -9.57
C ALA A 61 4.40 31.64 -10.21
N SER A 62 4.43 30.55 -9.43
CA SER A 62 4.20 29.19 -9.93
C SER A 62 3.85 28.22 -8.79
N CYS A 63 3.37 27.02 -9.13
CA CYS A 63 3.11 25.96 -8.16
C CYS A 63 4.38 25.55 -7.40
N LEU A 64 5.56 25.59 -8.04
CA LEU A 64 6.84 25.30 -7.39
C LEU A 64 7.18 26.35 -6.33
N GLU A 65 6.94 27.63 -6.63
CA GLU A 65 7.11 28.71 -5.65
C GLU A 65 6.10 28.60 -4.50
N CYS A 66 4.89 28.08 -4.76
CA CYS A 66 3.96 27.72 -3.69
C CYS A 66 4.47 26.56 -2.81
N ILE A 67 5.02 25.50 -3.40
CA ILE A 67 5.63 24.38 -2.66
C ILE A 67 6.76 24.89 -1.76
N LYS A 68 7.65 25.74 -2.30
CA LYS A 68 8.72 26.40 -1.54
C LYS A 68 8.16 27.26 -0.39
N ALA A 69 7.14 28.07 -0.67
CA ALA A 69 6.49 28.92 0.33
C ALA A 69 5.84 28.10 1.46
N ILE A 70 5.23 26.96 1.15
CA ILE A 70 4.63 26.08 2.17
C ILE A 70 5.72 25.46 3.05
N ALA A 71 6.82 24.98 2.45
CA ALA A 71 7.97 24.45 3.18
C ALA A 71 8.61 25.52 4.08
N ALA A 72 8.71 26.76 3.59
CA ALA A 72 9.21 27.92 4.33
C ALA A 72 8.23 28.49 5.36
N LYS A 73 7.06 27.87 5.56
CA LYS A 73 5.99 28.34 6.46
C LYS A 73 5.44 29.72 6.09
N GLU A 74 5.52 30.14 4.83
CA GLU A 74 4.92 31.37 4.29
C GLU A 74 3.50 31.16 3.75
N ALA A 75 3.18 29.93 3.36
CA ALA A 75 1.84 29.45 3.02
C ALA A 75 1.54 28.14 3.75
N ASP A 76 0.30 27.67 3.71
CA ASP A 76 -0.15 26.45 4.41
C ASP A 76 -0.59 25.35 3.44
N ALA A 77 -1.24 25.71 2.33
CA ALA A 77 -1.77 24.74 1.37
C ALA A 77 -1.77 25.26 -0.08
N VAL A 78 -1.72 24.34 -1.03
CA VAL A 78 -1.92 24.58 -2.47
C VAL A 78 -2.46 23.30 -3.11
N THR A 79 -3.34 23.44 -4.10
CA THR A 79 -3.75 22.32 -4.95
C THR A 79 -2.70 22.11 -6.04
N VAL A 80 -2.24 20.88 -6.20
CA VAL A 80 -1.25 20.52 -7.23
C VAL A 80 -1.67 19.28 -8.00
N ASP A 81 -1.24 19.23 -9.25
CA ASP A 81 -1.33 18.04 -10.07
C ASP A 81 -0.46 16.90 -9.51
N GLY A 82 -0.83 15.64 -9.78
CA GLY A 82 -0.11 14.46 -9.30
C GLY A 82 1.39 14.50 -9.54
N GLY A 83 1.86 15.02 -10.69
CA GLY A 83 3.28 15.10 -11.01
C GLY A 83 4.06 16.01 -10.06
N LEU A 84 3.40 17.06 -9.57
CA LEU A 84 3.93 18.00 -8.59
C LEU A 84 3.78 17.49 -7.15
N VAL A 85 2.84 16.57 -6.87
CA VAL A 85 2.78 15.88 -5.57
C VAL A 85 4.08 15.13 -5.31
N PHE A 86 4.65 14.48 -6.34
CA PHE A 86 5.95 13.81 -6.23
C PHE A 86 7.05 14.78 -5.78
N GLU A 87 7.23 15.85 -6.56
CA GLU A 87 8.25 16.88 -6.33
C GLU A 87 8.07 17.53 -4.95
N ALA A 88 6.84 17.82 -4.55
CA ALA A 88 6.51 18.39 -3.25
C ALA A 88 6.88 17.46 -2.08
N GLY A 89 6.88 16.15 -2.29
CA GLY A 89 7.27 15.16 -1.29
C GLY A 89 8.78 14.98 -1.13
N LEU A 90 9.59 15.44 -2.08
CA LEU A 90 11.04 15.31 -2.02
C LEU A 90 11.65 16.29 -1.00
N ALA A 91 12.81 15.92 -0.46
CA ALA A 91 13.62 16.85 0.32
C ALA A 91 14.11 18.01 -0.58
N PRO A 92 14.14 19.26 -0.08
CA PRO A 92 13.88 19.68 1.30
C PRO A 92 12.41 19.98 1.63
N TYR A 93 11.46 19.83 0.69
CA TYR A 93 10.08 20.28 0.87
C TYR A 93 9.28 19.39 1.83
N ASN A 94 9.40 18.06 1.72
CA ASN A 94 8.78 17.08 2.62
C ASN A 94 7.27 17.32 2.85
N LEU A 95 6.55 17.76 1.82
CA LEU A 95 5.10 17.95 1.87
C LEU A 95 4.38 16.61 1.61
N LYS A 96 3.12 16.51 2.03
CA LYS A 96 2.28 15.34 1.77
C LYS A 96 0.89 15.74 1.28
N PRO A 97 0.23 14.92 0.46
CA PRO A 97 -1.16 15.13 0.08
C PRO A 97 -2.07 14.87 1.27
N ILE A 98 -2.97 15.80 1.55
CA ILE A 98 -3.90 15.72 2.70
C ILE A 98 -5.37 15.64 2.26
N VAL A 99 -5.67 16.15 1.06
CA VAL A 99 -7.01 16.15 0.48
C VAL A 99 -6.89 15.87 -1.01
N ALA A 100 -7.70 14.96 -1.52
CA ALA A 100 -7.76 14.61 -2.94
C ALA A 100 -9.06 15.14 -3.54
N GLU A 101 -8.99 15.70 -4.74
CA GLU A 101 -10.20 15.95 -5.52
C GLU A 101 -10.85 14.63 -5.93
N PHE A 102 -12.18 14.59 -6.05
CA PHE A 102 -12.85 13.50 -6.74
C PHE A 102 -13.70 14.01 -7.89
N TYR A 103 -13.75 13.20 -8.95
CA TYR A 103 -14.52 13.44 -10.15
C TYR A 103 -15.70 12.45 -10.21
N TRP A 104 -16.72 12.78 -10.99
CA TRP A 104 -17.85 11.86 -11.22
C TRP A 104 -17.58 10.98 -12.44
N SER A 105 -17.87 9.69 -12.31
CA SER A 105 -17.88 8.73 -13.42
C SER A 105 -19.21 7.95 -13.41
N GLU A 106 -19.46 7.18 -14.47
CA GLU A 106 -20.60 6.24 -14.52
C GLU A 106 -20.57 5.24 -13.35
N ASP A 107 -19.39 4.91 -12.82
CA ASP A 107 -19.18 3.96 -11.72
C ASP A 107 -19.22 4.64 -10.33
N GLY A 108 -19.57 5.93 -10.26
CA GLY A 108 -19.58 6.74 -9.05
C GLY A 108 -18.36 7.65 -8.89
N PRO A 109 -18.10 8.19 -7.67
CA PRO A 109 -17.02 9.12 -7.42
C PRO A 109 -15.64 8.44 -7.51
N GLN A 110 -14.71 9.07 -8.24
CA GLN A 110 -13.35 8.56 -8.47
C GLN A 110 -12.30 9.61 -8.12
N THR A 111 -11.26 9.21 -7.38
CA THR A 111 -10.08 10.03 -7.04
C THR A 111 -8.91 9.76 -8.00
N HIS A 112 -9.22 9.53 -9.27
CA HIS A 112 -8.24 9.28 -10.33
C HIS A 112 -8.81 9.72 -11.66
N TYR A 113 -7.94 9.87 -12.65
CA TYR A 113 -8.31 10.14 -14.03
C TYR A 113 -7.35 9.43 -14.99
N TYR A 114 -7.73 9.37 -16.26
CA TYR A 114 -6.95 8.75 -17.32
C TYR A 114 -6.18 9.81 -18.11
N VAL A 115 -4.89 9.54 -18.33
CA VAL A 115 -4.02 10.27 -19.25
C VAL A 115 -4.17 9.64 -20.63
N VAL A 116 -4.44 10.45 -21.64
CA VAL A 116 -4.67 10.01 -23.01
C VAL A 116 -3.81 10.78 -24.00
N ALA A 117 -3.49 10.13 -25.11
CA ALA A 117 -2.87 10.77 -26.28
C ALA A 117 -3.97 11.01 -27.32
N VAL A 118 -4.34 12.26 -27.54
CA VAL A 118 -5.42 12.67 -28.44
C VAL A 118 -4.83 13.13 -29.77
N VAL A 119 -5.44 12.69 -30.86
CA VAL A 119 -5.10 13.10 -32.23
C VAL A 119 -6.36 13.51 -32.99
N ARG A 120 -6.18 14.19 -34.11
CA ARG A 120 -7.27 14.43 -35.06
C ARG A 120 -7.61 13.15 -35.80
N ARG A 121 -8.90 12.90 -36.00
CA ARG A 121 -9.39 11.83 -36.87
C ARG A 121 -8.87 12.06 -38.29
N GLY A 122 -8.42 10.98 -38.93
CA GLY A 122 -7.84 11.02 -40.28
C GLY A 122 -6.33 11.26 -40.33
N SER A 123 -5.66 11.46 -39.18
CA SER A 123 -4.20 11.31 -39.11
C SER A 123 -3.77 9.90 -39.54
N ASP A 124 -2.50 9.66 -39.89
CA ASP A 124 -2.01 8.40 -40.48
C ASP A 124 -0.99 7.65 -39.60
N PHE A 125 -0.81 8.06 -38.34
CA PHE A 125 0.19 7.51 -37.42
C PHE A 125 -0.41 6.94 -36.13
N GLN A 126 0.28 5.95 -35.55
CA GLN A 126 -0.07 5.33 -34.26
C GLN A 126 0.88 5.78 -33.14
N LEU A 127 0.69 5.28 -31.92
CA LEU A 127 1.47 5.67 -30.74
C LEU A 127 2.98 5.43 -30.90
N ASN A 128 3.38 4.34 -31.56
CA ASN A 128 4.78 4.03 -31.87
C ASN A 128 5.39 4.87 -33.01
N GLN A 129 4.60 5.68 -33.72
CA GLN A 129 5.02 6.48 -34.88
C GLN A 129 5.05 7.99 -34.58
N LEU A 130 5.15 8.34 -33.30
CA LEU A 130 5.17 9.74 -32.85
C LEU A 130 6.49 10.48 -33.13
N GLN A 131 7.55 9.76 -33.50
CA GLN A 131 8.84 10.37 -33.81
C GLN A 131 8.70 11.35 -35.00
N GLY A 132 9.24 12.56 -34.83
CA GLY A 132 9.17 13.64 -35.82
C GLY A 132 7.82 14.34 -35.92
N LYS A 133 6.78 13.92 -35.18
CA LYS A 133 5.49 14.62 -35.12
C LYS A 133 5.57 15.87 -34.24
N LYS A 134 4.52 16.70 -34.28
CA LYS A 134 4.36 17.89 -33.44
C LYS A 134 3.53 17.58 -32.20
N SER A 135 4.04 17.90 -31.02
CA SER A 135 3.37 17.53 -29.76
C SER A 135 2.94 18.74 -28.91
N CYS A 136 1.82 18.58 -28.23
CA CYS A 136 1.27 19.57 -27.29
C CYS A 136 1.17 18.98 -25.88
N HIS A 137 1.67 19.72 -24.90
CA HIS A 137 1.80 19.28 -23.52
C HIS A 137 1.20 20.31 -22.57
N THR A 138 0.67 19.87 -21.44
CA THR A 138 0.04 20.77 -20.46
C THR A 138 1.06 21.66 -19.72
N GLY A 139 2.30 21.17 -19.56
CA GLY A 139 3.40 21.89 -18.92
C GLY A 139 4.52 20.98 -18.43
N LEU A 140 5.75 21.50 -18.38
CA LEU A 140 6.93 20.85 -17.84
C LEU A 140 6.67 20.55 -16.36
N ARG A 141 6.77 19.27 -15.97
CA ARG A 141 6.51 18.70 -14.62
C ARG A 141 5.05 18.33 -14.29
N CYS A 142 4.08 18.59 -15.17
CA CYS A 142 2.74 18.02 -15.01
C CYS A 142 2.75 16.49 -15.18
N SER A 143 1.92 15.75 -14.45
CA SER A 143 1.77 14.30 -14.60
C SER A 143 1.24 13.95 -15.99
N ALA A 144 0.02 14.37 -16.29
CA ALA A 144 -0.71 13.96 -17.50
C ALA A 144 -0.11 14.47 -18.80
N GLY A 145 0.46 15.68 -18.79
CA GLY A 145 1.04 16.28 -19.99
C GLY A 145 2.53 16.02 -20.19
N TRP A 146 3.26 15.56 -19.17
CA TRP A 146 4.73 15.46 -19.25
C TRP A 146 5.30 14.22 -18.58
N LYS A 147 5.41 14.21 -17.24
CA LYS A 147 6.20 13.22 -16.49
C LYS A 147 5.78 11.78 -16.79
N ILE A 148 4.47 11.51 -16.81
CA ILE A 148 3.95 10.16 -17.02
C ILE A 148 4.05 9.71 -18.49
N PRO A 149 3.49 10.44 -19.48
CA PRO A 149 3.55 9.99 -20.86
C PRO A 149 4.99 9.95 -21.39
N MET A 150 5.85 10.90 -21.02
CA MET A 150 7.24 10.92 -21.53
C MET A 150 8.09 9.84 -20.85
N GLY A 151 7.93 9.62 -19.54
CA GLY A 151 8.66 8.56 -18.83
C GLY A 151 8.26 7.15 -19.27
N MET A 152 7.05 6.97 -19.80
CA MET A 152 6.62 5.71 -20.41
C MET A 152 7.08 5.56 -21.87
N LEU A 153 7.04 6.63 -22.67
CA LEU A 153 7.31 6.56 -24.10
C LEU A 153 8.81 6.59 -24.43
N LEU A 154 9.62 7.30 -23.63
CA LEU A 154 11.03 7.54 -23.96
C LEU A 154 11.98 6.82 -22.98
N PRO A 155 13.13 6.31 -23.47
CA PRO A 155 14.07 5.52 -22.68
C PRO A 155 15.15 6.29 -21.93
N SER A 156 15.26 7.61 -22.10
CA SER A 156 16.51 8.32 -21.79
C SER A 156 16.32 9.50 -20.84
N ASP A 157 17.27 9.62 -19.90
CA ASP A 157 17.52 10.84 -19.13
C ASP A 157 18.67 11.65 -19.74
N PRO A 158 18.60 13.00 -19.75
CA PRO A 158 17.46 13.84 -19.33
C PRO A 158 16.30 13.83 -20.36
N VAL A 159 15.07 13.73 -19.86
CA VAL A 159 13.84 13.60 -20.67
C VAL A 159 13.65 14.77 -21.61
N GLU A 160 13.94 15.99 -21.16
CA GLU A 160 13.80 17.21 -21.95
C GLU A 160 14.61 17.10 -23.26
N GLU A 161 15.84 16.62 -23.17
CA GLU A 161 16.71 16.43 -24.34
C GLU A 161 16.20 15.28 -25.23
N ALA A 162 15.74 14.18 -24.62
CA ALA A 162 15.18 13.06 -25.35
C ALA A 162 13.92 13.47 -26.14
N VAL A 163 13.01 14.21 -25.51
CA VAL A 163 11.79 14.74 -26.14
C VAL A 163 12.13 15.74 -27.23
N ALA A 164 13.08 16.65 -26.96
CA ALA A 164 13.51 17.68 -27.91
C ALA A 164 14.11 17.09 -29.21
N LYS A 165 14.69 15.88 -29.14
CA LYS A 165 15.19 15.12 -30.29
C LYS A 165 14.12 14.22 -30.92
N PHE A 166 13.15 13.76 -30.13
CA PHE A 166 12.15 12.80 -30.58
C PHE A 166 11.04 13.47 -31.42
N PHE A 167 10.52 14.62 -30.99
CA PHE A 167 9.52 15.38 -31.73
C PHE A 167 10.17 16.43 -32.63
N SER A 168 9.52 16.80 -33.75
CA SER A 168 10.06 17.86 -34.61
C SER A 168 9.97 19.25 -33.97
N SER A 169 8.90 19.49 -33.22
CA SER A 169 8.67 20.69 -32.43
C SER A 169 7.53 20.42 -31.45
N SER A 170 7.54 21.11 -30.32
CA SER A 170 6.53 20.96 -29.28
C SER A 170 6.07 22.30 -28.72
N CYS A 171 4.95 22.29 -28.01
CA CYS A 171 4.68 23.28 -26.97
C CYS A 171 4.66 22.60 -25.61
N VAL A 172 5.67 22.90 -24.80
CA VAL A 172 5.85 22.44 -23.42
C VAL A 172 6.00 23.67 -22.54
N PRO A 173 4.90 24.28 -22.08
CA PRO A 173 4.95 25.43 -21.16
C PRO A 173 5.81 25.16 -19.92
N CYS A 174 6.32 26.20 -19.26
CA CYS A 174 7.25 26.10 -18.12
C CYS A 174 8.68 25.63 -18.47
N THR A 175 9.03 25.51 -19.75
CA THR A 175 10.37 25.13 -20.21
C THR A 175 11.24 26.36 -20.47
N ASP A 176 12.54 26.26 -20.20
CA ASP A 176 13.48 27.29 -20.65
C ASP A 176 13.68 27.19 -22.17
N GLY A 177 12.99 28.04 -22.91
CA GLY A 177 13.08 28.10 -24.37
C GLY A 177 14.44 28.54 -24.91
N LYS A 178 15.37 29.01 -24.05
CA LYS A 178 16.76 29.26 -24.45
C LYS A 178 17.58 27.98 -24.48
N GLU A 179 17.34 27.09 -23.53
CA GLU A 179 18.02 25.80 -23.41
C GLU A 179 17.40 24.78 -24.37
N PHE A 180 16.07 24.73 -24.47
CA PHE A 180 15.33 23.81 -25.33
C PHE A 180 14.38 24.55 -26.29
N PRO A 181 14.89 25.21 -27.36
CA PRO A 181 14.06 25.99 -28.28
C PRO A 181 12.95 25.18 -28.96
N SER A 182 13.21 23.92 -29.31
CA SER A 182 12.23 23.04 -29.98
C SER A 182 11.02 22.73 -29.09
N LEU A 183 11.19 22.71 -27.76
CA LEU A 183 10.12 22.45 -26.81
C LEU A 183 9.15 23.63 -26.63
N CYS A 184 9.58 24.84 -26.96
CA CYS A 184 8.77 26.06 -26.90
C CYS A 184 8.34 26.57 -28.29
N GLN A 185 8.70 25.88 -29.36
CA GLN A 185 8.54 26.37 -30.73
C GLN A 185 7.07 26.57 -31.11
N LEU A 186 6.19 25.65 -30.72
CA LEU A 186 4.75 25.69 -31.05
C LEU A 186 3.93 26.56 -30.10
N CYS A 187 4.52 27.03 -29.00
CA CYS A 187 3.81 27.84 -28.02
C CYS A 187 3.40 29.21 -28.58
N ALA A 188 2.24 29.70 -28.14
CA ALA A 188 1.55 30.84 -28.77
C ALA A 188 1.73 32.17 -28.03
N GLY A 189 2.30 32.16 -26.82
CA GLY A 189 2.59 33.37 -26.07
C GLY A 189 3.54 34.32 -26.80
N LYS A 190 3.52 35.60 -26.41
CA LYS A 190 4.29 36.68 -27.06
C LYS A 190 5.38 37.20 -26.15
N GLY A 191 6.56 37.50 -26.72
CA GLY A 191 7.68 38.07 -25.95
C GLY A 191 8.08 37.15 -24.79
N THR A 192 8.06 37.70 -23.57
CA THR A 192 8.36 36.96 -22.32
C THR A 192 7.29 35.95 -21.93
N ASP A 193 6.08 36.07 -22.49
CA ASP A 193 4.96 35.21 -22.15
C ASP A 193 4.93 33.93 -23.01
N LYS A 194 5.81 33.85 -24.02
CA LYS A 194 5.97 32.63 -24.83
C LYS A 194 6.50 31.50 -23.96
N CYS A 195 5.79 30.37 -23.95
CA CYS A 195 6.16 29.20 -23.16
C CYS A 195 6.07 29.41 -21.64
N ALA A 196 5.39 30.48 -21.19
CA ALA A 196 5.26 30.82 -19.79
C ALA A 196 4.54 29.74 -18.98
N CYS A 197 4.86 29.65 -17.69
CA CYS A 197 4.22 28.71 -16.75
C CYS A 197 2.92 29.29 -16.15
N SER A 198 2.09 29.90 -16.99
CA SER A 198 0.85 30.55 -16.57
C SER A 198 -0.14 30.69 -17.73
N ASN A 199 -1.36 31.12 -17.43
CA ASN A 199 -2.41 31.41 -18.41
C ASN A 199 -2.06 32.56 -19.38
N GLN A 200 -0.92 33.22 -19.23
CA GLN A 200 -0.39 34.15 -20.25
C GLN A 200 0.08 33.41 -21.51
N GLU A 201 0.48 32.14 -21.38
CA GLU A 201 0.70 31.23 -22.51
C GLU A 201 -0.66 30.60 -22.89
N PRO A 202 -1.22 30.89 -24.08
CA PRO A 202 -2.53 30.37 -24.47
C PRO A 202 -2.62 28.85 -24.56
N TYR A 203 -1.48 28.17 -24.75
CA TYR A 203 -1.39 26.71 -24.78
C TYR A 203 -1.02 26.07 -23.43
N PHE A 204 -1.10 26.82 -22.32
CA PHE A 204 -0.88 26.31 -20.97
C PHE A 204 -2.08 25.51 -20.41
N GLY A 205 -1.78 24.48 -19.61
CA GLY A 205 -2.80 23.66 -18.95
C GLY A 205 -3.50 22.68 -19.89
N TYR A 206 -4.56 22.03 -19.40
CA TYR A 206 -5.26 20.99 -20.15
C TYR A 206 -5.92 21.52 -21.43
N SER A 207 -6.76 22.55 -21.32
CA SER A 207 -7.43 23.11 -22.49
C SER A 207 -6.48 23.88 -23.40
N GLY A 208 -5.40 24.45 -22.88
CA GLY A 208 -4.35 25.04 -23.70
C GLY A 208 -3.65 24.00 -24.58
N ALA A 209 -3.30 22.83 -24.02
CA ALA A 209 -2.74 21.72 -24.78
C ALA A 209 -3.75 21.20 -25.84
N PHE A 210 -5.04 21.17 -25.52
CA PHE A 210 -6.07 20.86 -26.51
C PHE A 210 -6.16 21.91 -27.62
N LYS A 211 -6.16 23.21 -27.28
CA LYS A 211 -6.10 24.31 -28.27
C LYS A 211 -4.87 24.16 -29.18
N CYS A 212 -3.71 23.82 -28.62
CA CYS A 212 -2.51 23.54 -29.41
C CYS A 212 -2.73 22.41 -30.44
N LEU A 213 -3.40 21.31 -30.06
CA LEU A 213 -3.79 20.24 -31.00
C LEU A 213 -4.73 20.74 -32.10
N GLN A 214 -5.64 21.66 -31.79
CA GLN A 214 -6.61 22.20 -32.75
C GLN A 214 -5.97 23.06 -33.83
N TYR A 215 -4.82 23.68 -33.56
CA TYR A 215 -4.20 24.63 -34.50
C TYR A 215 -2.88 24.16 -35.08
N VAL A 216 -1.93 23.71 -34.25
CA VAL A 216 -0.52 23.57 -34.67
C VAL A 216 0.12 22.21 -34.41
N GLY A 217 -0.40 21.44 -33.44
CA GLY A 217 0.11 20.12 -33.07
C GLY A 217 -0.59 18.95 -33.76
N ASP A 218 0.09 17.81 -33.81
CA ASP A 218 -0.42 16.55 -34.35
C ASP A 218 -1.00 15.66 -33.24
N VAL A 219 -0.39 15.69 -32.06
CA VAL A 219 -0.79 14.91 -30.87
C VAL A 219 -0.78 15.79 -29.62
N ALA A 220 -1.68 15.52 -28.69
CA ALA A 220 -1.67 16.17 -27.38
C ALA A 220 -1.88 15.18 -26.24
N PHE A 221 -1.10 15.36 -25.18
CA PHE A 221 -1.15 14.55 -23.96
C PHE A 221 -1.90 15.31 -22.87
N MET A 222 -3.06 14.79 -22.44
CA MET A 222 -3.96 15.46 -21.50
C MET A 222 -4.86 14.46 -20.76
N ARG A 223 -5.74 14.95 -19.87
CA ARG A 223 -6.76 14.12 -19.22
C ARG A 223 -7.89 13.76 -20.18
N HIS A 224 -8.47 12.57 -20.03
CA HIS A 224 -9.60 12.11 -20.86
C HIS A 224 -10.82 13.05 -20.84
N LEU A 225 -10.98 13.87 -19.79
CA LEU A 225 -12.10 14.81 -19.64
C LEU A 225 -11.96 16.06 -20.51
N THR A 226 -10.74 16.48 -20.88
CA THR A 226 -10.47 17.79 -21.48
C THR A 226 -11.26 18.06 -22.76
N VAL A 227 -11.35 17.06 -23.65
CA VAL A 227 -12.08 17.24 -24.92
C VAL A 227 -13.58 17.44 -24.68
N PHE A 228 -14.14 16.75 -23.68
CA PHE A 228 -15.55 16.88 -23.31
C PHE A 228 -15.85 18.22 -22.62
N GLU A 229 -14.90 18.76 -21.88
CA GLU A 229 -14.98 20.09 -21.26
C GLU A 229 -14.97 21.22 -22.30
N ASN A 230 -14.14 21.07 -23.35
CA ASN A 230 -13.93 22.11 -24.35
C ASN A 230 -14.93 22.04 -25.52
N LEU A 231 -15.50 20.87 -25.80
CA LEU A 231 -16.43 20.66 -26.92
C LEU A 231 -17.79 20.14 -26.42
N PRO A 232 -18.79 21.02 -26.23
CA PRO A 232 -20.08 20.62 -25.68
C PRO A 232 -20.85 19.72 -26.66
N TYR A 233 -20.72 19.95 -27.97
CA TYR A 233 -21.45 19.19 -28.98
C TYR A 233 -20.74 17.89 -29.33
N LYS A 234 -21.52 16.81 -29.51
CA LYS A 234 -20.98 15.49 -29.84
C LYS A 234 -20.33 15.45 -31.22
N ALA A 235 -20.90 16.17 -32.21
CA ALA A 235 -20.39 16.20 -33.57
C ALA A 235 -18.94 16.70 -33.64
N ASP A 236 -18.61 17.74 -32.88
CA ASP A 236 -17.25 18.30 -32.84
C ASP A 236 -16.25 17.31 -32.22
N ARG A 237 -16.70 16.51 -31.25
CA ARG A 237 -15.88 15.49 -30.57
C ARG A 237 -15.51 14.33 -31.49
N GLU A 238 -16.33 14.03 -32.48
CA GLU A 238 -16.08 12.95 -33.46
C GLU A 238 -14.93 13.26 -34.42
N ALA A 239 -14.41 14.49 -34.41
CA ALA A 239 -13.21 14.90 -35.13
C ALA A 239 -11.90 14.44 -34.46
N TYR A 240 -11.96 13.79 -33.29
CA TYR A 240 -10.79 13.38 -32.51
C TYR A 240 -10.82 11.90 -32.12
N GLU A 241 -9.63 11.32 -31.97
CA GLU A 241 -9.42 9.91 -31.63
C GLU A 241 -8.30 9.75 -30.60
N LEU A 242 -8.27 8.61 -29.92
CA LEU A 242 -7.26 8.23 -28.94
C LEU A 242 -6.22 7.32 -29.60
N LEU A 243 -4.94 7.52 -29.25
CA LEU A 243 -3.86 6.56 -29.54
C LEU A 243 -3.64 5.61 -28.37
N CYS A 244 -3.54 4.32 -28.66
CA CYS A 244 -3.50 3.25 -27.66
C CYS A 244 -2.15 2.50 -27.66
N TRP A 245 -1.82 1.85 -26.54
CA TRP A 245 -0.60 1.05 -26.39
C TRP A 245 -0.52 -0.16 -27.33
N ASP A 246 -1.67 -0.71 -27.74
CA ASP A 246 -1.76 -1.78 -28.74
C ASP A 246 -1.55 -1.27 -30.18
N ASN A 247 -1.11 -0.01 -30.33
CA ASN A 247 -0.98 0.70 -31.61
C ASN A 247 -2.27 0.71 -32.43
N THR A 248 -3.43 0.67 -31.76
CA THR A 248 -4.74 0.93 -32.37
C THR A 248 -5.19 2.36 -32.09
N ARG A 249 -6.28 2.75 -32.74
CA ARG A 249 -7.02 3.97 -32.40
C ARG A 249 -8.39 3.65 -31.91
N ARG A 250 -8.89 4.44 -30.97
CA ARG A 250 -10.24 4.28 -30.44
C ARG A 250 -10.95 5.62 -30.29
N PRO A 251 -12.30 5.63 -30.35
CA PRO A 251 -13.10 6.80 -30.02
C PRO A 251 -12.84 7.30 -28.59
N LEU A 252 -13.10 8.60 -28.35
CA LEU A 252 -12.85 9.26 -27.07
C LEU A 252 -13.59 8.62 -25.88
N ASP A 253 -14.77 8.05 -26.09
CA ASP A 253 -15.58 7.38 -25.04
C ASP A 253 -14.98 6.04 -24.60
N LYS A 254 -14.03 5.48 -25.37
CA LYS A 254 -13.31 4.24 -25.03
C LYS A 254 -12.02 4.48 -24.26
N TYR A 255 -11.90 5.63 -23.59
CA TYR A 255 -10.73 5.99 -22.79
C TYR A 255 -10.40 4.96 -21.69
N LYS A 256 -11.39 4.23 -21.15
CA LYS A 256 -11.13 3.18 -20.15
C LYS A 256 -10.38 1.97 -20.72
N ASP A 257 -10.45 1.75 -22.03
CA ASP A 257 -9.76 0.66 -22.72
C ASP A 257 -8.56 1.15 -23.55
N CYS A 258 -8.40 2.47 -23.68
CA CYS A 258 -7.34 3.12 -24.44
C CYS A 258 -6.88 4.39 -23.73
N TYR A 259 -5.83 4.22 -22.93
CA TYR A 259 -5.19 5.30 -22.17
C TYR A 259 -3.70 5.05 -22.09
N VAL A 260 -2.92 6.11 -21.90
CA VAL A 260 -1.48 6.05 -21.67
C VAL A 260 -1.20 5.58 -20.24
N ALA A 261 -1.83 6.24 -19.27
CA ALA A 261 -1.70 5.88 -17.86
C ALA A 261 -2.95 6.26 -17.08
N ARG A 262 -3.09 5.65 -15.90
CA ARG A 262 -4.09 6.05 -14.91
C ARG A 262 -3.37 6.70 -13.73
N VAL A 263 -3.75 7.93 -13.43
CA VAL A 263 -3.07 8.77 -12.44
C VAL A 263 -4.04 9.20 -11.34
N PRO A 264 -3.56 9.41 -10.09
CA PRO A 264 -4.41 9.95 -9.04
C PRO A 264 -4.88 11.36 -9.40
N SER A 265 -6.00 11.76 -8.78
CA SER A 265 -6.52 13.13 -8.89
C SER A 265 -5.53 14.17 -8.35
N HIS A 266 -5.80 15.44 -8.66
CA HIS A 266 -5.09 16.54 -8.02
C HIS A 266 -5.29 16.50 -6.51
N ALA A 267 -4.28 16.96 -5.78
CA ALA A 267 -4.27 16.92 -4.33
C ALA A 267 -3.88 18.27 -3.73
N VAL A 268 -4.50 18.59 -2.61
CA VAL A 268 -4.05 19.64 -1.71
C VAL A 268 -2.87 19.09 -0.91
N VAL A 269 -1.72 19.74 -1.03
CA VAL A 269 -0.51 19.39 -0.28
C VAL A 269 -0.30 20.35 0.89
N ALA A 270 0.21 19.81 1.99
CA ALA A 270 0.59 20.56 3.19
C ALA A 270 1.87 19.97 3.80
N ARG A 271 2.44 20.65 4.79
CA ARG A 271 3.62 20.13 5.51
C ARG A 271 3.27 18.83 6.25
N SER A 272 4.22 17.89 6.28
CA SER A 272 4.05 16.64 7.04
C SER A 272 4.05 16.85 8.56
N MET A 273 4.69 17.92 9.04
CA MET A 273 4.74 18.35 10.44
C MET A 273 4.16 19.76 10.54
N ASP A 274 3.28 20.00 11.53
CA ASP A 274 2.59 21.29 11.73
C ASP A 274 1.89 21.82 10.45
N GLY A 275 1.32 20.90 9.67
CA GLY A 275 0.69 21.19 8.37
C GLY A 275 -0.72 21.77 8.44
N LYS A 276 -1.29 21.94 9.63
CA LYS A 276 -2.70 22.35 9.84
C LYS A 276 -3.72 21.45 9.10
N GLU A 277 -3.43 20.15 8.99
CA GLU A 277 -4.20 19.19 8.18
C GLU A 277 -5.68 19.14 8.55
N ASP A 278 -5.99 19.06 9.84
CA ASP A 278 -7.37 19.05 10.35
C ASP A 278 -8.11 20.34 10.02
N LEU A 279 -7.43 21.49 10.14
CA LEU A 279 -8.00 22.80 9.86
C LEU A 279 -8.27 22.98 8.36
N ILE A 280 -7.35 22.52 7.51
CA ILE A 280 -7.53 22.55 6.05
C ILE A 280 -8.69 21.64 5.64
N TRP A 281 -8.76 20.43 6.20
CA TRP A 281 -9.88 19.53 5.94
C TRP A 281 -11.21 20.13 6.42
N GLU A 282 -11.26 20.71 7.61
CA GLU A 282 -12.47 21.36 8.14
C GLU A 282 -12.95 22.49 7.24
N LEU A 283 -12.03 23.38 6.81
CA LEU A 283 -12.31 24.46 5.86
C LEU A 283 -12.92 23.94 4.57
N LEU A 284 -12.27 22.95 3.95
CA LEU A 284 -12.70 22.42 2.66
C LEU A 284 -13.99 21.60 2.77
N ASN A 285 -14.18 20.87 3.87
CA ASN A 285 -15.38 20.10 4.10
C ASN A 285 -16.61 21.01 4.27
N GLN A 286 -16.46 22.11 5.03
CA GLN A 286 -17.52 23.11 5.16
C GLN A 286 -17.78 23.85 3.85
N ALA A 287 -16.73 24.17 3.09
CA ALA A 287 -16.86 24.80 1.78
C ALA A 287 -17.63 23.90 0.78
N GLN A 288 -17.32 22.61 0.69
CA GLN A 288 -18.06 21.73 -0.23
C GLN A 288 -19.50 21.45 0.22
N GLU A 289 -19.79 21.49 1.52
CA GLU A 289 -21.14 21.37 2.06
C GLU A 289 -22.01 22.58 1.68
N SER A 290 -21.46 23.80 1.80
CA SER A 290 -22.14 25.08 1.55
C SER A 290 -22.18 25.51 0.08
N VAL A 291 -21.09 25.34 -0.67
CA VAL A 291 -20.90 25.86 -2.06
C VAL A 291 -20.35 24.82 -3.04
N GLY A 292 -20.59 23.54 -2.77
CA GLY A 292 -20.40 22.48 -3.77
C GLY A 292 -21.22 22.73 -5.05
N ASN A 293 -20.97 21.93 -6.08
CA ASN A 293 -21.55 22.12 -7.42
C ASN A 293 -23.05 22.45 -7.42
N ASN A 294 -23.41 23.59 -8.03
CA ASN A 294 -24.77 24.13 -8.16
C ASN A 294 -25.52 24.39 -6.83
N LYS A 295 -24.83 24.60 -5.71
CA LYS A 295 -25.47 24.90 -4.42
C LYS A 295 -25.68 26.39 -4.11
N SER A 296 -24.85 27.27 -4.68
CA SER A 296 -24.98 28.72 -4.52
C SER A 296 -24.75 29.44 -5.85
N ALA A 297 -25.54 30.47 -6.12
CA ALA A 297 -25.35 31.36 -7.25
C ALA A 297 -24.29 32.45 -6.98
N GLU A 298 -23.98 32.72 -5.71
CA GLU A 298 -23.09 33.81 -5.30
C GLU A 298 -21.60 33.45 -5.44
N PHE A 299 -21.24 32.18 -5.19
CA PHE A 299 -19.88 31.69 -5.32
C PHE A 299 -19.87 30.20 -5.68
N GLN A 300 -19.03 29.83 -6.67
CA GLN A 300 -18.83 28.45 -7.09
C GLN A 300 -17.40 28.01 -6.80
N LEU A 301 -17.25 27.00 -5.95
CA LEU A 301 -15.93 26.49 -5.56
C LEU A 301 -15.20 25.85 -6.75
N PHE A 302 -15.90 25.00 -7.50
CA PHE A 302 -15.41 24.29 -8.69
C PHE A 302 -15.82 24.97 -10.01
N GLY A 303 -16.03 26.29 -9.99
CA GLY A 303 -16.31 27.06 -11.20
C GLY A 303 -15.31 28.19 -11.40
N SER A 304 -14.85 28.40 -12.63
CA SER A 304 -13.89 29.45 -12.97
C SER A 304 -14.48 30.42 -13.99
N PRO A 305 -15.02 31.58 -13.57
CA PRO A 305 -15.65 32.53 -14.49
C PRO A 305 -14.65 33.29 -15.38
N HIS A 306 -13.38 33.37 -14.95
CA HIS A 306 -12.34 34.17 -15.60
C HIS A 306 -11.04 33.38 -15.75
N GLY A 307 -11.12 32.27 -16.49
CA GLY A 307 -10.03 31.32 -16.67
C GLY A 307 -10.56 29.90 -16.56
N GLU A 308 -9.67 28.96 -16.29
CA GLU A 308 -10.00 27.54 -16.14
C GLU A 308 -9.19 26.99 -14.95
N ASP A 309 -9.77 26.03 -14.23
CA ASP A 309 -9.14 25.31 -13.11
C ASP A 309 -8.50 26.23 -12.05
N LEU A 310 -9.17 27.34 -11.69
CA LEU A 310 -8.68 28.29 -10.68
C LEU A 310 -8.90 27.72 -9.26
N LEU A 311 -7.84 27.58 -8.45
CA LEU A 311 -7.79 26.93 -7.11
C LEU A 311 -8.00 25.41 -7.15
N PHE A 312 -9.02 24.96 -7.86
CA PHE A 312 -9.45 23.58 -7.96
C PHE A 312 -9.88 23.30 -9.39
N THR A 313 -9.85 22.03 -9.77
CA THR A 313 -10.32 21.60 -11.09
C THR A 313 -11.82 21.90 -11.24
N ASP A 314 -12.23 22.48 -12.36
CA ASP A 314 -13.62 22.89 -12.58
C ASP A 314 -14.59 21.68 -12.69
N THR A 315 -14.07 20.51 -13.08
CA THR A 315 -14.85 19.25 -13.11
C THR A 315 -14.85 18.51 -11.78
N ALA A 316 -14.14 18.99 -10.76
CA ALA A 316 -14.16 18.36 -9.45
C ALA A 316 -15.56 18.44 -8.84
N ARG A 317 -15.93 17.37 -8.14
CA ARG A 317 -17.26 17.21 -7.54
C ARG A 317 -17.23 17.36 -6.02
N GLY A 318 -16.03 17.40 -5.45
CA GLY A 318 -15.77 17.58 -4.04
C GLY A 318 -14.39 17.06 -3.69
N PHE A 319 -14.20 16.86 -2.39
CA PHE A 319 -12.95 16.44 -1.79
C PHE A 319 -13.11 15.17 -0.96
N VAL A 320 -12.06 14.36 -0.94
CA VAL A 320 -11.90 13.23 -0.03
C VAL A 320 -10.64 13.44 0.80
N ARG A 321 -10.75 13.25 2.10
CA ARG A 321 -9.59 13.29 3.00
C ARG A 321 -8.64 12.14 2.67
N VAL A 322 -7.36 12.46 2.46
CA VAL A 322 -6.32 11.46 2.25
C VAL A 322 -5.94 10.85 3.62
N PRO A 323 -5.79 9.51 3.74
CA PRO A 323 -5.41 8.89 5.01
C PRO A 323 -4.08 9.43 5.54
N PRO A 324 -3.92 9.69 6.86
CA PRO A 324 -2.75 10.39 7.41
C PRO A 324 -1.39 9.74 7.14
N LYS A 325 -1.35 8.41 6.96
CA LYS A 325 -0.13 7.63 6.64
C LYS A 325 0.27 7.69 5.16
N THR A 326 -0.51 8.36 4.31
CA THR A 326 -0.24 8.43 2.86
C THR A 326 0.78 9.53 2.59
N ASP A 327 1.97 9.15 2.11
CA ASP A 327 2.95 10.09 1.59
C ASP A 327 2.78 10.30 0.07
N ALA A 328 3.61 11.16 -0.52
CA ALA A 328 3.58 11.44 -1.96
C ALA A 328 3.76 10.17 -2.81
N LYS A 329 4.62 9.23 -2.38
CA LYS A 329 4.90 8.00 -3.11
C LYS A 329 3.69 7.05 -3.10
N LEU A 330 3.10 6.81 -1.94
CA LEU A 330 1.89 6.00 -1.82
C LEU A 330 0.70 6.60 -2.58
N TYR A 331 0.57 7.93 -2.55
CA TYR A 331 -0.51 8.62 -3.27
C TYR A 331 -0.41 8.42 -4.80
N LEU A 332 0.80 8.49 -5.34
CA LEU A 332 1.07 8.29 -6.77
C LEU A 332 0.90 6.85 -7.22
N GLY A 333 1.29 5.92 -6.36
CA GLY A 333 1.36 4.50 -6.68
C GLY A 333 2.60 4.15 -7.50
N TYR A 334 3.07 2.90 -7.34
CA TYR A 334 4.32 2.43 -7.89
C TYR A 334 4.45 2.60 -9.41
N GLU A 335 3.41 2.29 -10.20
CA GLU A 335 3.49 2.37 -11.67
C GLU A 335 3.81 3.79 -12.16
N ASN A 336 3.18 4.80 -11.53
CA ASN A 336 3.43 6.20 -11.86
C ASN A 336 4.81 6.66 -11.37
N LEU A 337 5.24 6.21 -10.18
CA LEU A 337 6.58 6.49 -9.67
C LEU A 337 7.66 5.92 -10.56
N ALA A 338 7.51 4.65 -10.98
CA ALA A 338 8.44 3.99 -11.86
C ALA A 338 8.55 4.72 -13.20
N ALA A 339 7.44 5.22 -13.74
CA ALA A 339 7.45 6.07 -14.93
C ALA A 339 8.17 7.42 -14.68
N ILE A 340 7.88 8.10 -13.56
CA ILE A 340 8.51 9.39 -13.20
C ILE A 340 10.02 9.27 -13.00
N GLN A 341 10.47 8.16 -12.42
CA GLN A 341 11.87 7.89 -12.08
C GLN A 341 12.61 7.12 -13.19
N HIS A 342 11.98 6.90 -14.35
CA HIS A 342 12.51 6.08 -15.46
C HIS A 342 13.00 4.70 -15.02
N LEU A 343 12.40 4.13 -13.97
CA LEU A 343 12.71 2.79 -13.47
C LEU A 343 12.15 1.77 -14.46
N ARG A 344 12.92 1.47 -15.50
CA ARG A 344 12.65 0.34 -16.39
C ARG A 344 13.11 -0.94 -15.72
N ARG A 345 12.16 -1.82 -15.35
CA ARG A 345 12.51 -3.21 -15.03
C ARG A 345 12.83 -3.96 -16.32
N GLY A 346 14.13 -4.12 -16.59
CA GLY A 346 14.75 -4.78 -17.76
C GLY A 346 15.44 -3.74 -18.64
N GLU A 347 16.76 -3.73 -18.85
CA GLU A 347 17.68 -4.86 -19.13
C GLU A 347 19.03 -4.84 -18.36
N GLU A 348 19.31 -3.86 -17.48
CA GLU A 348 20.67 -3.68 -16.91
C GLU A 348 20.79 -3.63 -15.38
N ASP A 349 19.70 -3.72 -14.62
CA ASP A 349 19.81 -3.88 -13.15
C ASP A 349 19.76 -5.38 -12.81
N PRO A 350 20.78 -5.97 -12.15
CA PRO A 350 20.71 -7.36 -11.70
C PRO A 350 19.43 -7.53 -10.89
N GLN A 351 18.46 -8.28 -11.42
CA GLN A 351 17.20 -8.49 -10.74
C GLN A 351 17.48 -9.24 -9.42
N ARG A 352 17.26 -8.57 -8.30
CA ARG A 352 17.41 -9.10 -6.93
C ARG A 352 16.10 -8.88 -6.18
N VAL A 353 15.83 -9.71 -5.17
CA VAL A 353 14.69 -9.50 -4.27
C VAL A 353 15.14 -8.62 -3.11
N LEU A 354 14.53 -7.45 -2.94
CA LEU A 354 14.70 -6.65 -1.72
C LEU A 354 13.70 -7.09 -0.65
N TRP A 355 14.13 -7.89 0.31
CA TRP A 355 13.30 -8.41 1.39
C TRP A 355 13.10 -7.37 2.50
N CYS A 356 11.87 -7.16 2.95
CA CYS A 356 11.58 -6.29 4.08
C CYS A 356 11.56 -7.07 5.39
N ALA A 357 12.49 -6.74 6.29
CA ALA A 357 12.54 -7.26 7.65
C ALA A 357 11.85 -6.30 8.64
N VAL A 358 11.14 -6.85 9.62
CA VAL A 358 10.47 -6.06 10.67
C VAL A 358 11.33 -6.06 11.93
N GLY A 359 11.96 -4.92 12.21
CA GLY A 359 12.83 -4.70 13.36
C GLY A 359 14.21 -5.37 13.27
N HIS A 360 15.04 -5.08 14.27
CA HIS A 360 16.47 -5.41 14.24
C HIS A 360 16.78 -6.92 14.17
N HIS A 361 15.99 -7.78 14.83
CA HIS A 361 16.27 -9.22 14.85
C HIS A 361 16.01 -9.89 13.50
N GLU A 362 14.89 -9.55 12.85
CA GLU A 362 14.64 -10.02 11.50
C GLU A 362 15.67 -9.46 10.53
N ARG A 363 16.08 -8.19 10.72
CA ARG A 363 17.12 -7.57 9.89
C ARG A 363 18.43 -8.34 9.97
N ALA A 364 18.89 -8.70 11.16
CA ALA A 364 20.11 -9.47 11.35
C ALA A 364 20.06 -10.82 10.63
N LYS A 365 18.97 -11.59 10.80
CA LYS A 365 18.79 -12.87 10.08
C LYS A 365 18.71 -12.67 8.56
N CYS A 366 18.09 -11.58 8.11
CA CYS A 366 18.01 -11.23 6.70
C CYS A 366 19.40 -10.93 6.14
N ASP A 367 20.24 -10.18 6.86
CA ASP A 367 21.60 -9.87 6.41
C ASP A 367 22.47 -11.13 6.31
N GLU A 368 22.32 -12.09 7.23
CA GLU A 368 22.94 -13.41 7.11
C GLU A 368 22.48 -14.14 5.85
N TRP A 369 21.17 -14.13 5.55
CA TRP A 369 20.63 -14.70 4.32
C TRP A 369 21.18 -14.00 3.07
N SER A 370 21.21 -12.67 3.08
CA SER A 370 21.72 -11.84 1.99
C SER A 370 23.18 -12.19 1.66
N ALA A 371 24.01 -12.41 2.68
CA ALA A 371 25.43 -12.75 2.52
C ALA A 371 25.65 -14.08 1.81
N VAL A 372 24.78 -15.07 2.04
CA VAL A 372 24.90 -16.41 1.42
C VAL A 372 24.05 -16.57 0.15
N SER A 373 23.17 -15.61 -0.17
CA SER A 373 22.22 -15.71 -1.28
C SER A 373 22.84 -15.73 -2.69
N GLY A 374 24.16 -15.55 -2.81
CA GLY A 374 24.84 -15.39 -4.10
C GLY A 374 24.45 -14.10 -4.83
N GLY A 375 23.98 -13.09 -4.09
CA GLY A 375 23.49 -11.82 -4.63
C GLY A 375 22.05 -11.88 -5.15
N ALA A 376 21.30 -12.94 -4.88
CA ALA A 376 19.89 -13.05 -5.27
C ALA A 376 18.95 -12.20 -4.39
N LEU A 377 19.36 -11.86 -3.17
CA LEU A 377 18.54 -11.19 -2.18
C LEU A 377 19.31 -10.13 -1.39
N TRP A 378 18.65 -9.02 -1.11
CA TRP A 378 19.07 -7.95 -0.21
C TRP A 378 18.00 -7.66 0.82
N CYS A 379 18.37 -6.91 1.86
CA CYS A 379 17.50 -6.61 2.96
C CYS A 379 17.27 -5.10 3.09
N THR A 380 16.03 -4.75 3.39
CA THR A 380 15.63 -3.46 3.98
C THR A 380 14.94 -3.74 5.33
N THR A 381 14.78 -2.71 6.15
CA THR A 381 14.14 -2.85 7.46
C THR A 381 13.13 -1.75 7.70
N GLU A 382 12.03 -2.10 8.36
CA GLU A 382 11.05 -1.15 8.87
C GLU A 382 10.68 -1.54 10.30
N GLU A 383 10.08 -0.62 11.05
CA GLU A 383 9.69 -0.85 12.45
C GLU A 383 8.41 -1.69 12.58
N THR A 384 7.52 -1.63 11.60
CA THR A 384 6.24 -2.35 11.64
C THR A 384 5.92 -3.07 10.34
N THR A 385 5.07 -4.10 10.44
CA THR A 385 4.55 -4.84 9.29
C THR A 385 3.82 -3.94 8.30
N GLU A 386 3.08 -2.92 8.78
CA GLU A 386 2.39 -1.96 7.91
C GLU A 386 3.36 -1.07 7.14
N ASP A 387 4.46 -0.68 7.77
CA ASP A 387 5.49 0.14 7.14
C ASP A 387 6.26 -0.69 6.10
N CYS A 388 6.55 -1.97 6.37
CA CYS A 388 7.07 -2.88 5.36
C CYS A 388 6.10 -3.06 4.17
N MET A 389 4.79 -3.23 4.42
CA MET A 389 3.79 -3.27 3.33
C MET A 389 3.81 -1.97 2.51
N ALA A 390 3.93 -0.81 3.18
CA ALA A 390 4.05 0.47 2.51
C ALA A 390 5.35 0.57 1.69
N ALA A 391 6.49 0.10 2.20
CA ALA A 391 7.75 0.04 1.47
C ALA A 391 7.61 -0.83 0.20
N ILE A 392 6.92 -1.98 0.29
CA ILE A 392 6.63 -2.82 -0.88
C ILE A 392 5.76 -2.07 -1.89
N LEU A 393 4.73 -1.35 -1.44
CA LEU A 393 3.86 -0.57 -2.32
C LEU A 393 4.60 0.61 -2.99
N LYS A 394 5.62 1.16 -2.33
CA LYS A 394 6.46 2.24 -2.88
C LYS A 394 7.57 1.74 -3.81
N GLY A 395 7.92 0.45 -3.76
CA GLY A 395 9.07 -0.09 -4.47
C GLY A 395 10.40 0.01 -3.70
N GLU A 396 10.35 0.36 -2.42
CA GLU A 396 11.49 0.42 -1.50
C GLU A 396 11.79 -0.96 -0.86
N ALA A 397 10.87 -1.90 -1.06
CA ALA A 397 11.02 -3.32 -0.80
C ALA A 397 10.26 -4.10 -1.89
N ASP A 398 10.47 -5.41 -1.96
CA ASP A 398 9.84 -6.29 -2.96
C ASP A 398 8.93 -7.35 -2.36
N ALA A 399 9.31 -7.90 -1.21
CA ALA A 399 8.57 -8.99 -0.59
C ALA A 399 8.77 -9.05 0.93
N MET A 400 7.79 -9.66 1.59
CA MET A 400 7.86 -10.10 2.98
C MET A 400 6.88 -11.25 3.20
N SER A 401 7.05 -12.02 4.28
CA SER A 401 6.02 -12.96 4.73
C SER A 401 5.02 -12.29 5.67
N LEU A 402 3.73 -12.61 5.54
CA LEU A 402 2.64 -12.03 6.33
C LEU A 402 1.72 -13.10 6.93
N ASP A 403 1.24 -12.84 8.15
CA ASP A 403 0.10 -13.56 8.74
C ASP A 403 -1.19 -13.31 7.94
N GLY A 404 -2.12 -14.28 7.97
CA GLY A 404 -3.46 -14.18 7.34
C GLY A 404 -4.20 -12.87 7.60
N GLY A 405 -4.04 -12.26 8.78
CA GLY A 405 -4.66 -10.99 9.14
C GLY A 405 -4.11 -9.82 8.34
N PHE A 406 -2.80 -9.80 8.10
CA PHE A 406 -2.15 -8.79 7.29
C PHE A 406 -2.28 -9.06 5.78
N ILE A 407 -2.45 -10.32 5.36
CA ILE A 407 -2.73 -10.64 3.94
C ILE A 407 -4.02 -9.98 3.47
N TYR A 408 -5.04 -9.87 4.32
CA TYR A 408 -6.25 -9.13 3.98
C TYR A 408 -5.95 -7.66 3.70
N THR A 409 -5.20 -7.01 4.60
CA THR A 409 -4.79 -5.60 4.45
C THR A 409 -3.93 -5.42 3.20
N ALA A 410 -2.88 -6.23 3.04
CA ALA A 410 -2.00 -6.25 1.87
C ALA A 410 -2.80 -6.37 0.57
N GLY A 411 -3.75 -7.29 0.53
CA GLY A 411 -4.64 -7.51 -0.60
C GLY A 411 -5.56 -6.33 -0.92
N LYS A 412 -6.09 -5.66 0.11
CA LYS A 412 -6.86 -4.41 -0.05
C LYS A 412 -6.02 -3.26 -0.58
N CYS A 413 -4.73 -3.27 -0.29
CA CYS A 413 -3.77 -2.27 -0.76
C CYS A 413 -3.16 -2.61 -2.13
N GLY A 414 -3.49 -3.76 -2.71
CA GLY A 414 -3.08 -4.16 -4.07
C GLY A 414 -1.90 -5.12 -4.15
N LEU A 415 -1.36 -5.58 -3.01
CA LEU A 415 -0.37 -6.65 -2.98
C LEU A 415 -1.04 -8.00 -3.25
N VAL A 416 -0.27 -8.95 -3.79
CA VAL A 416 -0.75 -10.29 -4.12
C VAL A 416 0.05 -11.35 -3.37
N PRO A 417 -0.58 -12.44 -2.91
CA PRO A 417 0.13 -13.58 -2.36
C PRO A 417 0.90 -14.32 -3.47
N VAL A 418 2.14 -14.70 -3.18
CA VAL A 418 3.09 -15.28 -4.14
C VAL A 418 3.36 -16.74 -3.83
N LEU A 419 3.71 -17.03 -2.58
CA LEU A 419 3.98 -18.36 -2.03
C LEU A 419 3.35 -18.45 -0.65
N ALA A 420 2.93 -19.65 -0.24
CA ALA A 420 2.45 -19.90 1.12
C ALA A 420 3.50 -20.67 1.92
N GLU A 421 3.70 -20.30 3.18
CA GLU A 421 4.41 -21.16 4.11
C GLU A 421 3.58 -22.44 4.30
N ASN A 422 4.16 -23.62 4.07
CA ASN A 422 3.45 -24.87 4.24
C ASN A 422 3.64 -25.41 5.66
N TYR A 423 2.59 -25.32 6.45
CA TYR A 423 2.38 -26.03 7.70
C TYR A 423 0.85 -26.11 7.93
N SER A 424 0.40 -26.90 8.90
CA SER A 424 -1.04 -27.09 9.14
C SER A 424 -1.33 -26.86 10.61
N TYR A 425 -2.06 -25.79 10.93
CA TYR A 425 -2.53 -25.55 12.29
C TYR A 425 -3.99 -25.11 12.31
N TYR A 426 -4.63 -25.40 13.44
CA TYR A 426 -5.99 -25.01 13.75
C TYR A 426 -5.96 -23.88 14.78
N ILE A 427 -6.87 -22.90 14.66
CA ILE A 427 -7.11 -21.95 15.75
C ILE A 427 -8.04 -22.62 16.75
N VAL A 428 -7.66 -22.56 18.01
CA VAL A 428 -8.41 -23.17 19.09
C VAL A 428 -8.64 -22.17 20.22
N ALA A 429 -9.78 -22.33 20.89
CA ALA A 429 -10.02 -21.72 22.20
C ALA A 429 -9.65 -22.75 23.26
N VAL A 430 -8.65 -22.43 24.08
CA VAL A 430 -8.10 -23.31 25.11
C VAL A 430 -8.56 -22.83 26.47
N VAL A 431 -8.99 -23.78 27.30
CA VAL A 431 -9.47 -23.55 28.66
C VAL A 431 -8.84 -24.56 29.61
N LYS A 432 -8.79 -24.24 30.91
CA LYS A 432 -8.36 -25.21 31.92
C LYS A 432 -9.42 -26.30 32.05
N LYS A 433 -8.98 -27.55 32.21
CA LYS A 433 -9.85 -28.69 32.45
C LYS A 433 -10.59 -28.59 33.79
N SER A 434 -10.01 -27.88 34.76
CA SER A 434 -10.64 -27.59 36.06
C SER A 434 -11.95 -26.80 35.94
N ASP A 435 -12.10 -25.96 34.92
CA ASP A 435 -13.27 -25.09 34.73
C ASP A 435 -14.36 -25.83 33.96
N ALA A 436 -14.97 -26.86 34.57
CA ALA A 436 -15.87 -27.83 33.92
C ALA A 436 -17.04 -27.18 33.14
N ASP A 437 -17.60 -26.08 33.64
CA ASP A 437 -18.81 -25.43 33.10
C ASP A 437 -18.55 -24.44 31.96
N LEU A 438 -17.27 -24.19 31.62
CA LEU A 438 -16.91 -23.24 30.58
C LEU A 438 -17.08 -23.88 29.19
N THR A 439 -17.91 -23.26 28.34
CA THR A 439 -18.21 -23.68 26.97
C THR A 439 -18.13 -22.47 26.04
N TRP A 440 -18.15 -22.69 24.72
CA TRP A 440 -18.18 -21.59 23.74
C TRP A 440 -19.35 -20.62 23.98
N ASN A 441 -20.50 -21.14 24.40
CA ASN A 441 -21.72 -20.36 24.63
C ASN A 441 -21.70 -19.60 25.98
N SER A 442 -20.84 -19.99 26.92
CA SER A 442 -20.70 -19.36 28.24
C SER A 442 -19.45 -18.49 28.39
N LEU A 443 -18.78 -18.13 27.27
CA LEU A 443 -17.62 -17.23 27.25
C LEU A 443 -17.94 -15.79 27.71
N ARG A 444 -19.21 -15.40 27.68
CA ARG A 444 -19.66 -14.07 28.04
C ARG A 444 -19.30 -13.75 29.51
N GLY A 445 -18.56 -12.67 29.73
CA GLY A 445 -18.17 -12.22 31.08
C GLY A 445 -16.94 -12.93 31.66
N LYS A 446 -16.25 -13.78 30.87
CA LYS A 446 -15.03 -14.48 31.25
C LYS A 446 -13.78 -13.73 30.78
N LYS A 447 -12.65 -13.95 31.46
CA LYS A 447 -11.36 -13.36 31.12
C LYS A 447 -10.75 -14.07 29.93
N SER A 448 -10.35 -13.31 28.91
CA SER A 448 -9.78 -13.84 27.67
C SER A 448 -8.32 -13.41 27.46
N CYS A 449 -7.53 -14.29 26.87
CA CYS A 449 -6.15 -14.08 26.47
C CYS A 449 -6.04 -14.13 24.94
N HIS A 450 -5.37 -13.13 24.37
CA HIS A 450 -5.19 -12.93 22.93
C HIS A 450 -3.70 -12.78 22.60
N THR A 451 -3.25 -13.20 21.41
CA THR A 451 -1.84 -13.03 21.00
C THR A 451 -1.53 -11.58 20.64
N ALA A 452 -2.29 -10.98 19.73
CA ALA A 452 -2.25 -9.55 19.40
C ALA A 452 -3.48 -9.14 18.58
N VAL A 453 -3.87 -7.86 18.66
CA VAL A 453 -4.95 -7.27 17.84
C VAL A 453 -4.60 -7.40 16.36
N GLY A 454 -5.57 -7.79 15.54
CA GLY A 454 -5.42 -7.95 14.09
C GLY A 454 -4.82 -9.27 13.63
N THR A 455 -4.32 -10.12 14.55
CA THR A 455 -3.82 -11.47 14.19
C THR A 455 -4.96 -12.44 13.94
N SER A 456 -4.72 -13.44 13.08
CA SER A 456 -5.71 -14.46 12.74
C SER A 456 -6.18 -15.26 13.95
N ALA A 457 -5.25 -15.86 14.69
CA ALA A 457 -5.52 -16.75 15.82
C ALA A 457 -6.00 -15.99 17.06
N GLY A 458 -5.34 -14.89 17.38
CA GLY A 458 -5.61 -14.14 18.60
C GLY A 458 -6.77 -13.18 18.50
N TRP A 459 -7.21 -12.74 17.31
CA TRP A 459 -8.19 -11.66 17.21
C TRP A 459 -9.26 -11.88 16.14
N ASN A 460 -8.89 -11.91 14.85
CA ASN A 460 -9.87 -11.81 13.76
C ASN A 460 -10.90 -12.94 13.76
N ILE A 461 -10.46 -14.19 13.99
CA ILE A 461 -11.36 -15.34 14.05
C ILE A 461 -12.21 -15.35 15.32
N PRO A 462 -11.65 -15.34 16.55
CA PRO A 462 -12.48 -15.38 17.75
C PRO A 462 -13.41 -14.17 17.87
N MET A 463 -12.92 -12.95 17.59
CA MET A 463 -13.75 -11.75 17.62
C MET A 463 -14.77 -11.72 16.49
N GLY A 464 -14.44 -12.25 15.30
CA GLY A 464 -15.38 -12.33 14.18
C GLY A 464 -16.54 -13.27 14.47
N LEU A 465 -16.28 -14.40 15.11
CA LEU A 465 -17.30 -15.35 15.56
C LEU A 465 -18.17 -14.76 16.68
N ILE A 466 -17.56 -14.12 17.68
CA ILE A 466 -18.29 -13.47 18.79
C ILE A 466 -19.11 -12.30 18.27
N TYR A 467 -18.59 -11.49 17.35
CA TYR A 467 -19.34 -10.40 16.72
C TYR A 467 -20.52 -10.94 15.93
N ASN A 468 -20.34 -12.02 15.15
CA ASN A 468 -21.42 -12.62 14.38
C ASN A 468 -22.61 -13.06 15.26
N GLN A 469 -22.35 -13.46 16.51
CA GLN A 469 -23.38 -13.82 17.47
C GLN A 469 -24.01 -12.61 18.19
N THR A 470 -23.25 -11.54 18.40
CA THR A 470 -23.65 -10.44 19.30
C THR A 470 -24.02 -9.14 18.59
N GLY A 471 -23.51 -8.91 17.38
CA GLY A 471 -23.62 -7.65 16.64
C GLY A 471 -22.96 -6.43 17.33
N SER A 472 -22.19 -6.64 18.42
CA SER A 472 -21.68 -5.55 19.24
C SER A 472 -20.18 -5.31 19.02
N CYS A 473 -19.82 -4.05 18.73
CA CYS A 473 -18.44 -3.57 18.70
C CYS A 473 -17.89 -3.19 20.07
N LYS A 474 -18.60 -3.51 21.16
CA LYS A 474 -18.15 -3.30 22.52
C LYS A 474 -17.88 -4.66 23.16
N PRO A 475 -16.63 -5.17 23.09
CA PRO A 475 -16.25 -6.41 23.77
C PRO A 475 -16.56 -6.39 25.28
N GLY A 476 -16.64 -5.19 25.87
CA GLY A 476 -16.90 -4.95 27.29
C GLY A 476 -18.37 -4.89 27.73
N GLU A 477 -19.37 -4.89 26.84
CA GLU A 477 -20.81 -4.80 27.21
C GLU A 477 -21.50 -6.16 27.45
N CYS A 478 -20.69 -7.18 27.69
CA CYS A 478 -21.14 -8.52 28.06
C CYS A 478 -21.61 -8.63 29.53
N VAL A 479 -22.28 -7.60 30.06
CA VAL A 479 -23.02 -7.54 31.33
C VAL A 479 -24.09 -6.46 31.09
N LEU A 480 -25.38 -6.75 31.03
CA LEU A 480 -26.31 -6.71 32.18
C LEU A 480 -27.59 -7.50 31.84
N GLY A 481 -27.76 -8.67 32.45
CA GLY A 481 -29.09 -9.18 32.77
C GLY A 481 -29.64 -8.41 33.97
N GLY A 482 -30.92 -8.02 33.90
CA GLY A 482 -31.55 -7.00 34.74
C GLY A 482 -31.38 -7.13 36.25
N GLY A 483 -31.25 -5.97 36.90
CA GLY A 483 -31.18 -5.81 38.35
C GLY A 483 -30.50 -4.50 38.73
N THR A 484 -31.29 -3.56 39.23
CA THR A 484 -31.00 -2.26 39.86
C THR A 484 -29.54 -1.92 40.26
N ALA A 485 -29.12 -0.72 39.84
CA ALA A 485 -28.20 0.25 40.49
C ALA A 485 -26.76 -0.19 40.88
N ALA A 486 -25.80 0.59 40.34
CA ALA A 486 -24.36 0.69 40.62
C ALA A 486 -23.99 0.69 42.14
N PRO A 487 -22.72 0.40 42.56
CA PRO A 487 -21.48 0.74 41.83
C PRO A 487 -20.32 -0.27 41.82
N SER A 488 -19.43 -0.04 40.85
CA SER A 488 -18.00 -0.39 40.80
C SER A 488 -17.59 -1.86 40.95
N LEU A 489 -17.43 -2.55 39.80
CA LEU A 489 -16.46 -3.65 39.63
C LEU A 489 -16.05 -3.72 38.16
N SER A 490 -14.82 -3.28 37.88
CA SER A 490 -14.23 -3.12 36.54
C SER A 490 -13.69 -4.45 35.99
N LEU A 491 -13.96 -4.74 34.71
CA LEU A 491 -13.46 -5.91 33.97
C LEU A 491 -11.99 -5.72 33.52
N CYS A 492 -11.18 -6.77 33.54
CA CYS A 492 -9.75 -6.75 33.17
C CYS A 492 -9.49 -7.28 31.74
N LEU A 493 -8.86 -6.47 30.90
CA LEU A 493 -8.18 -6.86 29.64
C LEU A 493 -6.66 -6.67 29.80
N CYS A 494 -5.84 -7.51 29.15
CA CYS A 494 -4.44 -7.18 28.86
C CYS A 494 -4.38 -6.60 27.45
N LEU A 495 -4.09 -5.30 27.33
CA LEU A 495 -4.05 -4.58 26.05
C LEU A 495 -2.62 -4.22 25.68
N PHE A 496 -2.29 -4.25 24.39
CA PHE A 496 -1.07 -3.66 23.84
C PHE A 496 -1.44 -2.73 22.68
N LYS A 497 -1.82 -1.49 23.01
CA LYS A 497 -1.66 -0.22 22.28
C LYS A 497 -2.60 0.84 22.85
N ALA A 498 -2.05 1.85 23.53
CA ALA A 498 -2.66 3.17 23.70
C ALA A 498 -1.54 4.20 23.83
N VAL A 499 -1.55 5.23 22.96
CA VAL A 499 -0.61 6.36 23.03
C VAL A 499 -1.11 7.37 24.07
N PRO A 500 -0.25 7.95 24.93
CA PRO A 500 -0.69 8.81 26.02
C PRO A 500 -0.76 10.28 25.58
N LEU A 501 -1.93 10.91 25.67
CA LEU A 501 -2.05 12.37 25.78
C LEU A 501 -3.14 12.73 26.79
N GLY A 502 -2.69 13.34 27.90
CA GLY A 502 -3.40 14.32 28.73
C GLY A 502 -4.88 14.10 29.08
N LEU A 503 -5.09 13.68 30.34
CA LEU A 503 -6.28 13.99 31.16
C LEU A 503 -7.66 13.51 30.62
N ILE A 504 -7.93 12.20 30.74
CA ILE A 504 -9.17 11.58 31.28
C ILE A 504 -8.83 10.10 31.50
N ARG A 505 -8.95 9.59 32.75
CA ARG A 505 -8.64 8.19 33.09
C ARG A 505 -9.84 7.28 32.82
N ILE A 506 -9.72 6.39 31.82
CA ILE A 506 -10.51 5.15 31.74
C ILE A 506 -9.54 3.99 32.06
N PRO A 507 -9.76 3.17 33.11
CA PRO A 507 -8.79 2.16 33.51
C PRO A 507 -9.00 0.87 32.73
N VAL A 508 -8.09 0.53 31.81
CA VAL A 508 -8.08 -0.74 31.06
C VAL A 508 -6.79 -1.55 31.28
N SER A 509 -6.14 -1.40 32.44
CA SER A 509 -4.88 -2.09 32.73
C SER A 509 -4.84 -2.63 34.16
N VAL A 510 -5.02 -3.95 34.35
CA VAL A 510 -4.93 -4.57 35.69
C VAL A 510 -4.15 -5.91 35.70
N LEU A 511 -3.70 -6.45 34.56
CA LEU A 511 -3.12 -7.81 34.55
C LEU A 511 -1.72 -7.96 33.89
N CYS A 512 -0.81 -6.99 34.00
CA CYS A 512 0.62 -7.24 33.70
C CYS A 512 1.37 -7.69 34.96
N ALA A 513 2.14 -8.78 34.88
CA ALA A 513 3.05 -9.19 35.95
C ALA A 513 4.24 -8.21 36.02
N ALA A 514 4.68 -7.88 37.23
CA ALA A 514 5.75 -6.93 37.50
C ALA A 514 7.03 -7.66 37.88
N VAL A 515 8.13 -7.39 37.18
CA VAL A 515 9.49 -7.48 37.73
C VAL A 515 10.19 -6.15 37.43
N ALA A 516 10.97 -5.68 38.40
CA ALA A 516 11.31 -4.28 38.67
C ALA A 516 12.02 -3.50 37.53
N ALA A 517 11.39 -2.42 37.06
CA ALA A 517 11.93 -1.06 36.90
C ALA A 517 10.93 -0.21 36.08
N MET A 518 10.81 1.09 36.41
CA MET A 518 9.81 2.02 35.87
C MET A 518 9.91 2.23 34.34
N GLN A 519 8.92 1.75 33.56
CA GLN A 519 8.62 2.10 32.16
C GLN A 519 7.16 1.72 31.77
N PRO A 520 6.56 2.30 30.70
CA PRO A 520 5.11 2.32 30.48
C PRO A 520 4.51 0.94 30.12
N THR A 521 3.32 0.67 30.66
CA THR A 521 2.75 -0.66 30.88
C THR A 521 2.18 -1.41 29.68
N CYS A 522 2.13 -0.83 28.48
CA CYS A 522 1.53 -1.48 27.29
C CYS A 522 2.16 -0.99 25.96
N VAL A 523 3.47 -1.21 25.76
CA VAL A 523 4.15 -1.03 24.45
C VAL A 523 4.49 -2.42 23.90
N PRO A 524 4.26 -2.74 22.60
CA PRO A 524 4.84 -3.96 22.02
C PRO A 524 6.36 -3.87 22.17
N PRO A 525 7.03 -4.77 22.91
CA PRO A 525 8.47 -4.68 23.03
C PRO A 525 9.10 -5.04 21.68
N THR A 526 9.61 -4.03 20.98
CA THR A 526 10.86 -4.21 20.23
C THR A 526 11.94 -4.45 21.28
N ALA A 527 12.38 -5.71 21.39
CA ALA A 527 13.72 -6.09 21.82
C ALA A 527 14.31 -5.35 23.05
N THR A 528 13.64 -5.35 24.20
CA THR A 528 14.33 -5.14 25.50
C THR A 528 13.70 -6.00 26.59
N SER A 529 14.48 -6.98 27.06
CA SER A 529 14.31 -7.83 28.25
C SER A 529 12.96 -8.55 28.45
N ASP A 530 12.70 -9.59 27.66
CA ASP A 530 12.25 -10.89 28.18
C ASP A 530 12.14 -11.90 27.04
N THR A 531 12.69 -13.10 27.22
CA THR A 531 12.95 -14.14 26.21
C THR A 531 11.70 -14.89 25.70
N THR A 532 10.48 -14.42 25.95
CA THR A 532 9.23 -15.10 25.56
C THR A 532 8.50 -14.42 24.40
N ALA A 533 8.31 -15.16 23.31
CA ALA A 533 7.53 -14.73 22.14
C ALA A 533 6.05 -14.39 22.49
N PRO A 534 5.37 -13.51 21.73
CA PRO A 534 3.99 -13.09 22.01
C PRO A 534 2.97 -14.25 22.04
N VAL A 535 3.25 -15.37 21.36
CA VAL A 535 2.45 -16.59 21.39
C VAL A 535 2.58 -17.37 22.71
N GLY A 536 3.76 -17.34 23.33
CA GLY A 536 4.00 -17.96 24.64
C GLY A 536 3.26 -17.23 25.77
N ARG A 537 3.26 -15.88 25.72
CA ARG A 537 2.61 -15.02 26.73
C ARG A 537 1.09 -15.18 26.81
N SER A 538 0.42 -15.55 25.72
CA SER A 538 -1.03 -15.80 25.74
C SER A 538 -1.37 -17.13 26.42
N GLY A 539 -0.50 -18.15 26.29
CA GLY A 539 -0.59 -19.40 27.04
C GLY A 539 -0.28 -19.19 28.53
N GLU A 540 0.76 -18.43 28.84
CA GLU A 540 1.10 -17.99 30.20
C GLU A 540 -0.07 -17.22 30.85
N CYS A 541 -0.71 -16.31 30.09
CA CYS A 541 -1.91 -15.60 30.52
C CYS A 541 -3.04 -16.54 30.95
N LEU A 542 -3.29 -17.64 30.22
CA LEU A 542 -4.30 -18.64 30.61
C LEU A 542 -3.94 -19.29 31.93
N VAL A 543 -2.68 -19.70 32.09
CA VAL A 543 -2.19 -20.39 33.29
C VAL A 543 -2.35 -19.49 34.51
N GLU A 544 -1.94 -18.23 34.41
CA GLU A 544 -1.89 -17.33 35.56
C GLU A 544 -3.21 -16.61 35.87
N LYS A 545 -3.98 -16.20 34.85
CA LYS A 545 -4.96 -15.10 35.02
C LYS A 545 -6.26 -15.22 34.22
N GLY A 546 -6.21 -15.75 33.00
CA GLY A 546 -7.34 -15.86 32.07
C GLY A 546 -8.16 -17.13 32.26
N ASP A 547 -9.40 -17.10 31.79
CA ASP A 547 -10.30 -18.26 31.77
C ASP A 547 -10.25 -18.99 30.41
N VAL A 548 -10.00 -18.24 29.33
CA VAL A 548 -9.87 -18.75 27.95
C VAL A 548 -8.69 -18.09 27.24
N ALA A 549 -7.98 -18.85 26.40
CA ALA A 549 -6.97 -18.30 25.50
C ALA A 549 -7.21 -18.72 24.05
N PHE A 550 -7.01 -17.78 23.12
CA PHE A 550 -7.16 -18.00 21.69
C PHE A 550 -5.79 -18.14 21.03
N LEU A 551 -5.45 -19.37 20.63
CA LEU A 551 -4.09 -19.77 20.27
C LEU A 551 -4.06 -20.63 19.00
N LYS A 552 -2.87 -20.86 18.46
CA LYS A 552 -2.62 -21.94 17.49
C LYS A 552 -2.60 -23.28 18.25
N HIS A 553 -3.19 -24.34 17.68
CA HIS A 553 -3.23 -25.66 18.30
C HIS A 553 -1.87 -26.20 18.76
N PRO A 554 -0.78 -26.10 17.96
CA PRO A 554 0.55 -26.56 18.38
C PRO A 554 1.09 -25.84 19.63
N THR A 555 0.62 -24.62 19.93
CA THR A 555 1.13 -23.82 21.05
C THR A 555 0.97 -24.53 22.39
N VAL A 556 -0.14 -25.22 22.62
CA VAL A 556 -0.33 -25.98 23.88
C VAL A 556 0.69 -27.11 23.94
N LEU A 557 0.81 -27.88 22.85
CA LEU A 557 1.71 -29.02 22.76
C LEU A 557 3.21 -28.64 22.82
N GLN A 558 3.56 -27.40 22.52
CA GLN A 558 4.91 -26.84 22.62
C GLN A 558 5.24 -26.37 24.05
N ASN A 559 4.24 -26.04 24.87
CA ASN A 559 4.41 -25.46 26.21
C ASN A 559 4.01 -26.39 27.36
N THR A 560 3.74 -27.67 27.08
CA THR A 560 3.39 -28.68 28.08
C THR A 560 4.31 -29.89 27.97
N ASP A 561 4.19 -30.80 28.92
CA ASP A 561 4.92 -32.08 28.98
C ASP A 561 6.45 -31.87 29.02
N GLY A 562 6.92 -30.81 29.69
CA GLY A 562 8.34 -30.50 29.89
C GLY A 562 9.06 -29.96 28.65
N LYS A 563 8.35 -29.64 27.56
CA LYS A 563 8.95 -29.12 26.32
C LYS A 563 9.37 -27.65 26.39
N ASN A 564 8.72 -26.86 27.25
CA ASN A 564 9.15 -25.51 27.55
C ASN A 564 9.88 -25.51 28.91
N PRO A 565 11.18 -25.17 28.96
CA PRO A 565 11.98 -25.19 30.19
C PRO A 565 11.67 -24.03 31.15
N GLU A 566 10.83 -23.07 30.76
CA GLU A 566 10.50 -21.90 31.58
C GLU A 566 9.68 -22.25 32.82
N ALA A 567 9.87 -21.48 33.90
CA ALA A 567 9.33 -21.78 35.21
C ALA A 567 7.79 -21.87 35.27
N TRP A 568 7.08 -21.11 34.42
CA TRP A 568 5.62 -21.13 34.34
C TRP A 568 5.06 -22.34 33.57
N ALA A 569 5.87 -22.97 32.70
CA ALA A 569 5.44 -24.01 31.77
C ALA A 569 6.01 -25.42 32.06
N LYS A 570 7.13 -25.49 32.80
CA LYS A 570 7.90 -26.73 33.03
C LYS A 570 7.08 -27.92 33.57
N ASP A 571 6.09 -27.65 34.42
CA ASP A 571 5.31 -28.67 35.13
C ASP A 571 3.91 -28.87 34.53
N LEU A 572 3.56 -28.12 33.47
CA LEU A 572 2.25 -28.19 32.85
C LEU A 572 2.08 -29.47 32.05
N LYS A 573 0.94 -30.13 32.20
CA LYS A 573 0.59 -31.30 31.40
C LYS A 573 -0.45 -30.94 30.37
N LYS A 574 -0.37 -31.54 29.18
CA LYS A 574 -1.38 -31.29 28.13
C LYS A 574 -2.79 -31.68 28.57
N GLU A 575 -2.91 -32.63 29.49
CA GLU A 575 -4.19 -33.10 30.06
C GLU A 575 -4.87 -32.08 30.97
N ASP A 576 -4.14 -31.04 31.42
CA ASP A 576 -4.67 -29.96 32.26
C ASP A 576 -5.54 -28.98 31.44
N PHE A 577 -5.53 -29.12 30.11
CA PHE A 577 -6.21 -28.23 29.18
C PHE A 577 -7.21 -28.97 28.30
N GLN A 578 -8.24 -28.25 27.85
CA GLN A 578 -9.22 -28.72 26.88
C GLN A 578 -9.52 -27.64 25.85
N LEU A 579 -10.02 -28.07 24.69
CA LEU A 579 -10.47 -27.20 23.62
C LEU A 579 -11.97 -26.94 23.75
N LEU A 580 -12.41 -25.72 23.45
CA LEU A 580 -13.81 -25.38 23.25
C LEU A 580 -14.17 -25.50 21.77
N CYS A 581 -15.22 -26.27 21.48
CA CYS A 581 -15.73 -26.46 20.13
C CYS A 581 -16.92 -25.52 19.89
N LEU A 582 -17.15 -25.14 18.62
CA LEU A 582 -18.24 -24.24 18.24
C LEU A 582 -19.64 -24.81 18.49
N ASP A 583 -19.77 -26.13 18.59
CA ASP A 583 -21.02 -26.83 18.94
C ASP A 583 -21.33 -26.77 20.46
N GLY A 584 -20.47 -26.13 21.26
CA GLY A 584 -20.60 -26.03 22.71
C GLY A 584 -19.95 -27.19 23.48
N THR A 585 -19.43 -28.21 22.79
CA THR A 585 -18.72 -29.34 23.42
C THR A 585 -17.28 -28.99 23.77
N ARG A 586 -16.61 -29.89 24.51
CA ARG A 586 -15.20 -29.80 24.87
C ARG A 586 -14.47 -31.06 24.46
N LYS A 587 -13.25 -30.91 23.94
CA LYS A 587 -12.42 -32.05 23.55
C LYS A 587 -10.99 -31.94 24.06
N PRO A 588 -10.26 -33.06 24.18
CA PRO A 588 -8.84 -33.04 24.47
C PRO A 588 -8.06 -32.19 23.45
N VAL A 589 -6.93 -31.62 23.89
CA VAL A 589 -6.07 -30.80 23.03
C VAL A 589 -5.48 -31.58 21.85
N THR A 590 -5.50 -32.90 21.86
CA THR A 590 -5.08 -33.76 20.74
C THR A 590 -6.10 -33.81 19.60
N GLU A 591 -7.35 -33.44 19.83
CA GLU A 591 -8.46 -33.62 18.88
C GLU A 591 -8.83 -32.34 18.09
N ALA A 592 -7.88 -31.41 17.93
CA ALA A 592 -8.13 -30.12 17.30
C ALA A 592 -8.67 -30.20 15.87
N GLN A 593 -8.35 -31.26 15.12
CA GLN A 593 -8.93 -31.48 13.77
C GLN A 593 -10.47 -31.54 13.80
N SER A 594 -11.06 -32.06 14.88
CA SER A 594 -12.51 -32.15 15.05
C SER A 594 -13.10 -31.10 16.00
N CYS A 595 -12.26 -30.26 16.62
CA CYS A 595 -12.64 -29.23 17.57
C CYS A 595 -11.72 -28.02 17.44
N HIS A 596 -12.11 -27.09 16.58
CA HIS A 596 -11.38 -25.86 16.31
C HIS A 596 -12.36 -24.73 15.94
N LEU A 597 -11.89 -23.49 16.03
CA LEU A 597 -12.65 -22.31 15.62
C LEU A 597 -12.60 -22.11 14.11
N ALA A 598 -11.40 -22.26 13.53
CA ALA A 598 -11.18 -22.20 12.10
C ALA A 598 -9.85 -22.86 11.72
N ARG A 599 -9.74 -23.32 10.48
CA ARG A 599 -8.46 -23.60 9.82
C ARG A 599 -7.98 -22.30 9.19
N VAL A 600 -6.75 -21.87 9.48
CA VAL A 600 -6.24 -20.58 8.98
C VAL A 600 -5.55 -20.77 7.65
N PRO A 601 -5.69 -19.81 6.74
CA PRO A 601 -4.69 -19.61 5.69
C PRO A 601 -3.30 -19.49 6.34
N ASN A 602 -2.33 -20.26 5.86
CA ASN A 602 -0.98 -20.14 6.37
C ASN A 602 -0.43 -18.73 6.10
N HIS A 603 0.68 -18.38 6.75
CA HIS A 603 1.40 -17.19 6.34
C HIS A 603 1.75 -17.26 4.85
N ALA A 604 1.80 -16.12 4.18
CA ALA A 604 2.14 -16.05 2.78
C ALA A 604 3.12 -14.93 2.49
N VAL A 605 4.02 -15.20 1.57
CA VAL A 605 4.85 -14.18 0.96
C VAL A 605 3.98 -13.33 0.07
N VAL A 606 4.00 -12.01 0.26
CA VAL A 606 3.30 -11.05 -0.58
C VAL A 606 4.28 -10.22 -1.39
N SER A 607 3.85 -9.76 -2.56
CA SER A 607 4.62 -8.85 -3.40
C SER A 607 3.70 -8.00 -4.29
N ARG A 608 4.28 -7.05 -5.03
CA ARG A 608 3.57 -6.36 -6.11
C ARG A 608 3.28 -7.33 -7.25
N LYS A 609 2.17 -7.10 -7.96
CA LYS A 609 1.71 -7.97 -9.06
C LYS A 609 2.75 -8.13 -10.18
N ASP A 610 3.47 -7.06 -10.48
CA ASP A 610 4.53 -7.03 -11.50
C ASP A 610 5.82 -7.75 -11.08
N ASN A 611 6.06 -7.92 -9.77
CA ASN A 611 7.24 -8.61 -9.24
C ASN A 611 6.98 -10.05 -8.77
N ALA A 612 5.71 -10.45 -8.64
CA ALA A 612 5.31 -11.73 -8.05
C ALA A 612 6.00 -12.95 -8.69
N ASN A 613 6.09 -13.00 -10.02
CA ASN A 613 6.75 -14.13 -10.72
C ASN A 613 8.25 -14.20 -10.45
N PHE A 614 8.89 -13.03 -10.38
CA PHE A 614 10.33 -12.92 -10.10
C PHE A 614 10.64 -13.37 -8.66
N VAL A 615 9.88 -12.85 -7.68
CA VAL A 615 9.98 -13.24 -6.27
C VAL A 615 9.75 -14.74 -6.10
N ARG A 616 8.72 -15.31 -6.76
CA ARG A 616 8.44 -16.75 -6.74
C ARG A 616 9.66 -17.56 -7.18
N ARG A 617 10.23 -17.24 -8.34
CA ARG A 617 11.40 -17.95 -8.90
C ARG A 617 12.60 -17.87 -7.96
N MET A 618 12.88 -16.69 -7.41
CA MET A 618 14.02 -16.50 -6.51
C MET A 618 13.84 -17.28 -5.21
N LEU A 619 12.67 -17.24 -4.58
CA LEU A 619 12.43 -17.96 -3.34
C LEU A 619 12.42 -19.48 -3.50
N PHE A 620 11.99 -20.02 -4.64
CA PHE A 620 12.15 -21.45 -4.95
C PHE A 620 13.63 -21.85 -4.98
N ASN A 621 14.46 -21.08 -5.68
CA ASN A 621 15.90 -21.33 -5.71
C ASN A 621 16.52 -21.24 -4.29
N GLN A 622 16.18 -20.20 -3.52
CA GLN A 622 16.72 -20.02 -2.18
C GLN A 622 16.30 -21.12 -1.19
N GLN A 623 15.06 -21.66 -1.28
CA GLN A 623 14.65 -22.77 -0.42
C GLN A 623 15.27 -24.12 -0.84
N GLU A 624 15.64 -24.32 -2.11
CA GLU A 624 16.39 -25.51 -2.55
C GLU A 624 17.81 -25.52 -1.96
N LEU A 625 18.39 -24.35 -1.68
CA LEU A 625 19.68 -24.23 -1.01
C LEU A 625 19.55 -24.28 0.52
N PHE A 626 18.67 -23.48 1.10
CA PHE A 626 18.65 -23.19 2.54
C PHE A 626 17.39 -23.66 3.28
N GLY A 627 16.43 -24.26 2.59
CA GLY A 627 15.22 -24.85 3.18
C GLY A 627 15.54 -26.10 4.00
N ARG A 628 14.53 -26.72 4.64
CA ARG A 628 14.74 -27.86 5.57
C ARG A 628 15.50 -29.04 4.95
N ASN A 629 15.33 -29.25 3.65
CA ASN A 629 16.01 -30.30 2.87
C ASN A 629 17.04 -29.72 1.89
N GLY A 630 17.46 -28.47 2.10
CA GLY A 630 18.31 -27.75 1.17
C GLY A 630 19.78 -28.21 1.18
N PHE A 631 20.45 -28.11 0.03
CA PHE A 631 21.83 -28.56 -0.16
C PHE A 631 22.84 -27.86 0.76
N GLU A 632 22.57 -26.59 1.11
CA GLU A 632 23.41 -25.71 1.93
C GLU A 632 22.77 -25.39 3.29
N TYR A 633 21.84 -26.23 3.78
CA TYR A 633 21.15 -26.03 5.07
C TYR A 633 22.10 -25.80 6.27
N ARG A 634 23.30 -26.37 6.22
CA ARG A 634 24.31 -26.17 7.28
C ARG A 634 24.96 -24.78 7.24
N MET A 635 24.92 -24.11 6.09
CA MET A 635 25.46 -22.75 5.92
C MET A 635 24.45 -21.72 6.40
N PHE A 636 23.17 -21.91 6.07
CA PHE A 636 22.09 -21.03 6.51
C PHE A 636 20.77 -21.79 6.57
N GLN A 637 19.96 -21.50 7.59
CA GLN A 637 18.69 -22.18 7.85
C GLN A 637 17.54 -21.19 7.64
N LEU A 638 16.88 -21.28 6.48
CA LEU A 638 15.84 -20.31 6.10
C LEU A 638 14.66 -20.32 7.08
N PHE A 639 14.15 -21.51 7.40
CA PHE A 639 12.97 -21.73 8.25
C PHE A 639 13.31 -22.07 9.70
N LYS A 640 14.48 -21.64 10.18
CA LYS A 640 14.85 -21.76 11.59
C LYS A 640 15.47 -20.46 12.07
N SER A 641 15.16 -20.04 13.28
CA SER A 641 15.74 -18.85 13.89
C SER A 641 16.41 -19.13 15.24
N SER A 642 17.33 -18.24 15.60
CA SER A 642 17.98 -18.21 16.92
C SER A 642 16.99 -17.79 18.01
N THR A 643 16.09 -16.87 17.68
CA THR A 643 14.84 -16.59 18.40
C THR A 643 13.67 -17.23 17.66
N LYS A 644 12.43 -16.91 18.05
CA LYS A 644 11.24 -17.54 17.47
C LYS A 644 10.67 -16.75 16.29
N ASP A 645 10.36 -17.46 15.19
CA ASP A 645 9.61 -16.99 14.01
C ASP A 645 10.18 -15.72 13.34
N LEU A 646 11.50 -15.65 13.08
CA LEU A 646 12.10 -14.54 12.33
C LEU A 646 12.01 -14.76 10.81
N LEU A 647 11.47 -13.78 10.07
CA LEU A 647 11.21 -13.77 8.61
C LEU A 647 10.14 -14.75 8.14
N PHE A 648 10.20 -15.98 8.61
CA PHE A 648 9.27 -17.08 8.36
C PHE A 648 8.96 -17.78 9.67
N SER A 649 7.84 -18.50 9.75
CA SER A 649 7.61 -19.33 10.92
C SER A 649 8.63 -20.47 11.00
N ASP A 650 9.12 -20.76 12.21
CA ASP A 650 10.04 -21.89 12.45
C ASP A 650 9.39 -23.24 12.15
N ASP A 651 8.05 -23.31 12.18
CA ASP A 651 7.27 -24.50 11.86
C ASP A 651 7.12 -24.73 10.33
N THR A 652 7.66 -23.83 9.50
CA THR A 652 7.58 -23.95 8.03
C THR A 652 8.35 -25.15 7.51
N GLU A 653 7.65 -26.03 6.77
CA GLU A 653 8.28 -27.16 6.08
C GLU A 653 8.90 -26.75 4.74
N CYS A 654 8.14 -26.00 3.94
CA CYS A 654 8.53 -25.51 2.62
C CYS A 654 7.73 -24.23 2.27
N LEU A 655 8.14 -23.51 1.23
CA LEU A 655 7.27 -22.52 0.59
C LEU A 655 6.52 -23.21 -0.56
N ALA A 656 5.21 -23.37 -0.40
CA ALA A 656 4.34 -24.00 -1.39
C ALA A 656 3.90 -23.00 -2.46
N ASN A 657 3.82 -23.50 -3.70
CA ASN A 657 3.32 -22.69 -4.80
C ASN A 657 1.83 -22.39 -4.65
N LEU A 658 1.44 -21.19 -5.06
CA LEU A 658 0.03 -20.82 -5.23
C LEU A 658 -0.34 -20.95 -6.70
N GLN A 659 -1.61 -21.22 -6.98
CA GLN A 659 -2.14 -21.18 -8.35
C GLN A 659 -1.84 -19.81 -8.98
N ASP A 660 -1.55 -19.77 -10.28
CA ASP A 660 -1.22 -18.51 -10.94
C ASP A 660 -2.34 -17.48 -10.77
N LYS A 661 -1.94 -16.23 -10.46
CA LYS A 661 -2.85 -15.11 -10.20
C LYS A 661 -3.80 -15.30 -9.00
N THR A 662 -3.41 -16.10 -8.01
CA THR A 662 -4.16 -16.22 -6.75
C THR A 662 -4.34 -14.83 -6.11
N THR A 663 -5.60 -14.48 -5.83
CA THR A 663 -5.94 -13.24 -5.13
C THR A 663 -5.98 -13.47 -3.63
N TYR A 664 -5.86 -12.40 -2.82
CA TYR A 664 -6.00 -12.52 -1.37
C TYR A 664 -7.37 -13.11 -0.97
N GLN A 665 -8.43 -12.83 -1.73
CA GLN A 665 -9.75 -13.38 -1.44
C GLN A 665 -9.79 -14.90 -1.64
N LYS A 666 -9.20 -15.38 -2.75
CA LYS A 666 -9.11 -16.81 -3.04
C LYS A 666 -8.21 -17.52 -2.04
N TYR A 667 -7.11 -16.86 -1.64
CA TYR A 667 -6.17 -17.41 -0.66
C TYR A 667 -6.76 -17.51 0.75
N LEU A 668 -7.42 -16.45 1.21
CA LEU A 668 -7.97 -16.41 2.57
C LEU A 668 -9.25 -17.24 2.72
N GLY A 669 -10.01 -17.41 1.64
CA GLY A 669 -11.29 -18.13 1.67
C GLY A 669 -12.46 -17.29 2.23
N PRO A 670 -13.71 -17.66 1.91
CA PRO A 670 -14.89 -16.88 2.26
C PRO A 670 -15.15 -16.81 3.77
N GLU A 671 -14.88 -17.86 4.53
CA GLU A 671 -15.10 -17.92 5.98
C GLU A 671 -14.22 -16.90 6.72
N TYR A 672 -12.93 -16.83 6.35
CA TYR A 672 -12.00 -15.87 6.94
C TYR A 672 -12.38 -14.44 6.59
N LEU A 673 -12.72 -14.18 5.32
CA LEU A 673 -13.13 -12.84 4.86
C LEU A 673 -14.38 -12.35 5.59
N MET A 674 -15.34 -13.24 5.85
CA MET A 674 -16.54 -12.92 6.63
C MET A 674 -16.19 -12.58 8.09
N ALA A 675 -15.31 -13.35 8.72
CA ALA A 675 -14.85 -13.05 10.08
C ALA A 675 -14.17 -11.67 10.16
N VAL A 676 -13.28 -11.34 9.21
CA VAL A 676 -12.63 -10.02 9.15
C VAL A 676 -13.63 -8.90 8.86
N ALA A 677 -14.57 -9.12 7.94
CA ALA A 677 -15.61 -8.15 7.60
C ALA A 677 -16.50 -7.80 8.80
N ASN A 678 -16.77 -8.77 9.67
CA ASN A 678 -17.55 -8.61 10.88
C ASN A 678 -16.82 -7.78 11.96
N VAL A 679 -15.49 -7.95 12.11
CA VAL A 679 -14.72 -7.21 13.13
C VAL A 679 -14.33 -5.81 12.64
N LYS A 680 -14.22 -5.59 11.33
CA LYS A 680 -13.72 -4.33 10.75
C LYS A 680 -14.45 -3.06 11.23
N PRO A 681 -15.81 -3.01 11.30
CA PRO A 681 -16.52 -1.84 11.83
C PRO A 681 -16.13 -1.49 13.27
N CYS A 682 -15.65 -2.46 14.03
CA CYS A 682 -15.25 -2.31 15.43
C CYS A 682 -13.78 -1.93 15.60
N LEU A 683 -12.98 -2.02 14.53
CA LEU A 683 -11.59 -1.53 14.50
C LEU A 683 -11.53 -0.05 14.07
N SER A 684 -12.61 0.47 13.46
CA SER A 684 -12.77 1.91 13.14
C SER A 684 -13.26 2.76 14.31
N SER A 685 -13.79 2.16 15.37
CA SER A 685 -14.56 2.87 16.39
C SER A 685 -13.72 3.69 17.39
N ASP A 686 -12.39 3.55 17.39
CA ASP A 686 -11.51 4.44 18.18
C ASP A 686 -11.40 5.85 17.56
N GLU A 687 -11.80 6.04 16.30
CA GLU A 687 -11.95 7.37 15.67
C GLU A 687 -13.38 7.92 15.75
N GLU A 688 -14.40 7.08 15.98
CA GLU A 688 -15.81 7.46 15.80
C GLU A 688 -16.37 8.32 16.95
N ASN A 689 -15.69 8.39 18.10
CA ASN A 689 -16.00 9.35 19.16
C ASN A 689 -15.41 10.75 18.94
N ARG A 690 -14.68 10.98 17.84
CA ARG A 690 -14.32 12.33 17.37
C ARG A 690 -15.22 12.73 16.20
N LYS A 691 -16.43 13.16 16.55
CA LYS A 691 -17.36 14.01 15.78
C LYS A 691 -17.76 13.52 14.37
N LYS A 692 -19.03 13.11 14.27
CA LYS A 692 -19.91 13.04 13.09
C LYS A 692 -19.25 13.35 11.74
N GLY A 693 -18.91 12.28 11.02
CA GLY A 693 -18.53 12.29 9.61
C GLY A 693 -17.91 10.94 9.29
N LYS A 694 -18.54 10.14 8.40
CA LYS A 694 -18.13 8.77 8.08
C LYS A 694 -16.64 8.69 7.71
N CYS A 695 -15.80 8.22 8.64
CA CYS A 695 -14.43 7.79 8.40
C CYS A 695 -14.45 6.36 7.83
N ARG A 696 -13.86 6.15 6.65
CA ARG A 696 -13.53 4.80 6.16
C ARG A 696 -12.10 4.48 6.57
N THR A 697 -11.92 3.33 7.22
CA THR A 697 -10.66 2.87 7.80
C THR A 697 -9.55 2.59 6.78
N SER A 698 -8.33 2.84 7.28
CA SER A 698 -7.02 2.26 6.92
C SER A 698 -6.55 2.48 5.48
N GLY A 699 -5.79 3.56 5.28
CA GLY A 699 -4.52 3.61 4.53
C GLY A 699 -4.49 3.30 3.04
N CYS A 700 -5.56 2.79 2.43
CA CYS A 700 -5.50 2.28 1.06
C CYS A 700 -6.64 2.88 0.22
N LEU A 701 -6.25 3.67 -0.79
CA LEU A 701 -7.16 4.23 -1.78
C LEU A 701 -7.84 3.05 -2.52
N HIS A 702 -9.17 2.98 -2.45
CA HIS A 702 -9.92 1.85 -2.97
C HIS A 702 -9.95 1.90 -4.52
N ILE A 703 -9.31 0.93 -5.18
CA ILE A 703 -9.43 0.69 -6.62
C ILE A 703 -10.33 -0.53 -6.84
N PRO A 704 -11.55 -0.40 -7.39
CA PRO A 704 -12.41 -1.55 -7.63
C PRO A 704 -12.01 -2.27 -8.93
N TRP A 705 -11.68 -3.55 -8.83
CA TRP A 705 -11.71 -4.51 -9.95
C TRP A 705 -12.70 -5.62 -9.60
N LYS A 706 -13.67 -5.89 -10.47
CA LYS A 706 -14.57 -7.06 -10.40
C LYS A 706 -14.24 -8.00 -11.56
N LEU A 707 -14.01 -9.28 -11.26
CA LEU A 707 -13.99 -10.36 -12.24
C LEU A 707 -14.66 -11.60 -11.61
N LYS A 708 -15.46 -12.28 -12.43
CA LYS A 708 -16.35 -13.40 -12.06
C LYS A 708 -15.58 -14.63 -11.57
N THR A 709 -16.15 -15.33 -10.61
CA THR A 709 -15.66 -16.57 -9.99
C THR A 709 -16.07 -17.81 -10.78
N ASP A 710 -15.17 -18.78 -10.86
CA ASP A 710 -15.47 -20.19 -11.10
C ASP A 710 -14.83 -21.03 -9.97
N GLU A 711 -15.53 -22.08 -9.56
CA GLU A 711 -15.27 -22.90 -8.37
C GLU A 711 -14.36 -24.09 -8.69
N SER A 712 -13.34 -24.29 -7.86
CA SER A 712 -12.79 -25.58 -7.39
C SER A 712 -11.30 -25.46 -7.03
N GLY A 713 -10.86 -26.19 -6.00
CA GLY A 713 -9.43 -26.54 -5.84
C GLY A 713 -8.92 -26.70 -4.40
N GLN A 714 -8.72 -27.95 -4.00
CA GLN A 714 -8.05 -28.44 -2.78
C GLN A 714 -6.55 -28.10 -2.70
N PRO A 715 -5.90 -28.17 -1.51
CA PRO A 715 -4.48 -27.86 -1.32
C PRO A 715 -3.52 -28.92 -1.91
N GLN A 716 -2.44 -28.46 -2.56
CA GLN A 716 -1.36 -29.27 -3.14
C GLN A 716 -0.20 -29.48 -2.13
N ARG A 717 0.47 -30.64 -2.21
CA ARG A 717 1.69 -30.99 -1.43
C ARG A 717 2.93 -30.25 -1.95
N CYS A 718 3.93 -30.05 -1.07
CA CYS A 718 5.30 -29.72 -1.48
C CYS A 718 5.77 -30.81 -2.46
N SER A 719 5.75 -30.55 -3.76
CA SER A 719 6.31 -31.44 -4.77
C SER A 719 7.46 -30.74 -5.49
N GLU A 720 8.54 -31.50 -5.68
CA GLU A 720 9.69 -31.15 -6.53
C GLU A 720 9.23 -30.65 -7.91
N PRO A 721 10.02 -29.78 -8.58
CA PRO A 721 9.66 -29.26 -9.88
C PRO A 721 9.43 -30.41 -10.86
N ALA A 722 8.22 -30.47 -11.41
CA ALA A 722 7.89 -31.39 -12.47
C ALA A 722 8.83 -31.16 -13.66
N ASN A 723 9.53 -32.22 -14.06
CA ASN A 723 10.33 -32.30 -15.28
C ASN A 723 9.57 -31.71 -16.47
N MET A 724 9.95 -30.51 -16.93
CA MET A 724 9.62 -30.04 -18.26
C MET A 724 10.62 -30.65 -19.25
N VAL A 725 10.30 -31.84 -19.76
CA VAL A 725 10.88 -32.37 -21.00
C VAL A 725 9.81 -32.25 -22.09
N GLY A 726 10.05 -31.38 -23.05
CA GLY A 726 9.28 -31.24 -24.28
C GLY A 726 9.91 -30.21 -25.22
N PRO A 727 9.94 -30.43 -26.56
CA PRO A 727 11.14 -30.17 -27.36
C PRO A 727 11.04 -28.98 -28.33
N HIS A 728 12.21 -28.62 -28.88
CA HIS A 728 12.47 -27.78 -30.07
C HIS A 728 12.21 -26.27 -29.94
N SER A 729 13.24 -25.47 -29.66
CA SER A 729 14.30 -24.96 -30.57
C SER A 729 13.92 -23.67 -31.28
N HIS A 730 14.45 -22.54 -30.80
CA HIS A 730 15.02 -21.44 -31.59
C HIS A 730 15.63 -20.41 -30.63
N PHE A 731 16.89 -20.59 -30.25
CA PHE A 731 17.69 -19.51 -29.66
C PHE A 731 18.55 -18.88 -30.75
N SER A 732 18.22 -17.63 -31.07
CA SER A 732 19.04 -16.73 -31.88
C SER A 732 20.27 -16.27 -31.10
N LYS A 733 21.35 -16.12 -31.85
CA LYS A 733 22.66 -15.56 -31.46
C LYS A 733 22.54 -14.12 -30.94
N ALA A 734 23.28 -13.84 -29.86
CA ALA A 734 23.85 -12.56 -29.39
C ALA A 734 23.91 -12.67 -27.85
N SER A 735 25.00 -12.53 -27.11
CA SER A 735 26.33 -11.99 -27.35
C SER A 735 27.25 -12.51 -26.24
N LEU A 736 28.47 -12.94 -26.57
CA LEU A 736 29.61 -12.94 -25.64
C LEU A 736 30.88 -12.78 -26.47
N ASN A 737 31.10 -11.53 -26.89
CA ASN A 737 32.45 -11.01 -27.08
C ASN A 737 32.95 -10.55 -25.72
N VAL A 738 34.29 -10.54 -25.58
CA VAL A 738 35.10 -10.13 -24.41
C VAL A 738 35.46 -11.27 -23.46
N LEU A 739 36.34 -12.15 -23.94
CA LEU A 739 37.58 -12.54 -23.23
C LEU A 739 38.56 -13.13 -24.27
N ARG A 740 39.29 -12.21 -24.93
CA ARG A 740 40.52 -12.47 -25.68
C ARG A 740 41.68 -11.92 -24.83
N PHE A 741 42.81 -12.61 -24.85
CA PHE A 741 44.03 -12.46 -24.02
C PHE A 741 43.87 -13.14 -22.66
N LEU A 742 44.43 -14.34 -22.40
CA LEU A 742 45.79 -14.82 -22.64
C LEU A 742 45.78 -16.30 -23.13
N GLY A 743 46.79 -16.68 -23.91
CA GLY A 743 46.85 -17.96 -24.63
C GLY A 743 47.35 -19.18 -23.84
N GLY A 744 47.37 -20.33 -24.53
CA GLY A 744 48.25 -21.46 -24.22
C GLY A 744 47.58 -22.78 -23.83
N GLU A 745 47.55 -23.71 -24.78
CA GLU A 745 47.68 -25.18 -24.61
C GLU A 745 46.58 -26.01 -23.90
N ASN A 746 45.78 -26.75 -24.69
CA ASN A 746 45.64 -28.23 -24.63
C ASN A 746 44.51 -28.74 -25.53
N PHE A 747 44.84 -29.10 -26.78
CA PHE A 747 43.89 -29.49 -27.83
C PHE A 747 43.67 -31.02 -27.99
N LEU A 748 44.00 -31.83 -26.98
CA LEU A 748 43.88 -33.30 -27.06
C LEU A 748 42.68 -33.88 -26.28
N TYR A 749 42.16 -33.21 -25.26
CA TYR A 749 41.11 -33.77 -24.39
C TYR A 749 39.71 -33.72 -25.04
N THR A 750 39.47 -32.73 -25.90
CA THR A 750 38.16 -32.48 -26.53
C THR A 750 37.81 -33.51 -27.61
N ARG A 751 38.80 -34.18 -28.24
CA ARG A 751 38.55 -35.22 -29.25
C ARG A 751 38.12 -36.57 -28.67
N ILE A 752 38.56 -36.93 -27.47
CA ILE A 752 38.21 -38.21 -26.83
C ILE A 752 36.78 -38.17 -26.28
N VAL A 753 36.34 -37.02 -25.77
CA VAL A 753 34.98 -36.84 -25.23
C VAL A 753 33.93 -36.86 -26.36
N LEU A 754 34.25 -36.31 -27.53
CA LEU A 754 33.33 -36.30 -28.68
C LEU A 754 33.11 -37.71 -29.27
N LEU A 755 34.15 -38.56 -29.29
CA LEU A 755 34.03 -39.95 -29.75
C LEU A 755 33.24 -40.85 -28.77
N LYS A 756 33.35 -40.61 -27.45
CA LYS A 756 32.54 -41.32 -26.45
C LYS A 756 31.05 -40.95 -26.50
N LEU A 757 30.72 -39.68 -26.81
CA LEU A 757 29.33 -39.22 -26.92
C LEU A 757 28.60 -39.76 -28.14
N ILE A 758 29.31 -40.04 -29.24
CA ILE A 758 28.72 -40.62 -30.46
C ILE A 758 28.40 -42.11 -30.25
N SER A 759 29.23 -42.85 -29.51
CA SER A 759 29.01 -44.27 -29.22
C SER A 759 27.81 -44.52 -28.29
N ILE A 760 27.59 -43.64 -27.30
CA ILE A 760 26.46 -43.73 -26.37
C ILE A 760 25.11 -43.42 -27.05
N LYS A 761 25.09 -42.50 -28.02
CA LYS A 761 23.88 -42.20 -28.80
C LYS A 761 23.45 -43.33 -29.74
N LEU A 762 24.40 -44.13 -30.25
CA LEU A 762 24.07 -45.27 -31.11
C LEU A 762 23.47 -46.44 -30.30
N TYR A 763 23.92 -46.62 -29.05
CA TYR A 763 23.47 -47.70 -28.17
C TYR A 763 22.03 -47.48 -27.67
N LEU A 764 21.67 -46.23 -27.34
CA LEU A 764 20.31 -45.88 -26.90
C LEU A 764 19.26 -45.93 -28.01
N PHE A 765 19.66 -45.75 -29.27
CA PHE A 765 18.75 -45.81 -30.42
C PHE A 765 18.36 -47.25 -30.79
N LEU A 766 19.22 -48.24 -30.48
CA LEU A 766 18.96 -49.66 -30.76
C LEU A 766 18.08 -50.34 -29.70
N GLU A 767 18.10 -49.88 -28.45
CA GLU A 767 17.25 -50.40 -27.36
C GLU A 767 15.79 -49.92 -27.49
N LEU A 768 15.56 -48.70 -27.99
CA LEU A 768 14.20 -48.14 -28.16
C LEU A 768 13.40 -48.76 -29.31
N TYR A 769 14.05 -49.49 -30.23
CA TYR A 769 13.35 -50.17 -31.35
C TYR A 769 12.90 -51.60 -31.02
N LYS A 770 13.28 -52.15 -29.85
CA LYS A 770 13.00 -53.54 -29.47
C LYS A 770 11.81 -53.73 -28.51
N ALA A 771 11.20 -52.66 -28.02
CA ALA A 771 10.15 -52.73 -26.99
C ALA A 771 8.70 -52.47 -27.49
N SER A 772 8.46 -52.49 -28.81
CA SER A 772 7.13 -52.25 -29.38
C SER A 772 6.80 -53.23 -30.53
N SER A 773 6.57 -54.50 -30.22
CA SER A 773 5.67 -55.37 -31.01
C SER A 773 5.35 -56.67 -30.24
N THR A 774 4.17 -57.24 -30.53
CA THR A 774 3.44 -58.37 -29.90
C THR A 774 2.46 -57.92 -28.81
N SER A 775 1.15 -58.20 -28.84
CA SER A 775 0.30 -59.12 -29.62
C SER A 775 -1.17 -58.65 -29.50
N LEU A 776 -2.09 -58.89 -30.45
CA LEU A 776 -3.10 -59.98 -30.49
C LEU A 776 -4.04 -59.82 -31.75
N PRO A 777 -5.00 -60.72 -32.09
CA PRO A 777 -4.92 -61.85 -33.04
C PRO A 777 -6.01 -61.82 -34.16
N ILE A 778 -6.11 -62.86 -35.01
CA ILE A 778 -7.33 -63.61 -35.41
C ILE A 778 -7.01 -64.66 -36.51
N LEU A 779 -7.45 -65.90 -36.24
CA LEU A 779 -7.57 -67.14 -37.04
C LEU A 779 -6.30 -67.88 -37.49
#